data_AF-A0A946QU00-F1
#
_entry.id   AF-A0A946QU00-F1
#
_cell.length_a   1.000
_cell.length_b   1.000
_cell.length_c   1.000
_cell.angle_alpha   90.00
_cell.angle_beta   90.00
_cell.angle_gamma   90.00
#
_symmetry.space_group_name_H-M   'P 1'
#
loop_
_entity.id
_entity.type
_entity.pdbx_description
1 polymer ?
#
loop_
_entity_poly.entity_id
_entity_poly.type
_entity_poly.pdbx_seq_one_letter_code
_entity_poly.pdbx_strand_id
1 'polypeptide(L)'
;MKTKHRKLIVTCFLSFITTLNLFAQKMEVDVNSQSNLMPDMDIEYRTAGDYHDSGSWKKTLNDKAVYFEKNTIERHNIEGTYPSSVRLRPPTRFYNGSQKDAWKILNTTGELPQGWFVDHGTTGLSNVAHTSSWTGNLITAKAFHVAFLRKTKGENNKEFKAAYKQANEIISGIRKLTLVSGQAGYLARGFALGHGPTYAERHYRWGEDNSRDLWKQGVGEFSNLRYRGGPSHHNYDQVFRGLGIYYFIAADSIQKENIREIVEDMSNWAHLKNNMNVMLENGEDISTELIGGWRALDGDSRPSGSSIMATTGLKIAYLITGNKKVKELYDKWVEILQYREFKDSEENFMGEERENYDDTDHLLPDLYLLNIIEEDEDLLAFYKKCVKDSWSVHKNDKLSWFNFIYQAVLGDEFGDSEGSIWNLQTFPTNRILQPQMNSIRNDIEFYNNNGDKQALHPLPVYARPSDNEYEWKRSPYALDGWLSRTINVLEVSPYDNYVQFAIETNGSVHRSLTKGETWQKMDGLSGVNDILLFSNYRWLVIAATEHGIYRSFNCGDTWEKSSDLVVDRFYQKSKNSNIIYALSSEGIYVSNDFGEWGAAGNWELISGKTPRLSSKNFAVEIDDKVVNMFMQTAQGLYCKTNNDLNWSPPAPAIRGRGFSEVMTFPGKPIWTKVHGKRIFSAILISDWAFKGNIIVVSEDEGKSWVPIVKELDPIYKWMIHAKEGKSLHVNELTKLLDQLKMLSIQDLIIDKEDSNTWYGMIESGVAITHNAGKTWKISNNGLYIPRVNKIFTSRYSNDIYVSTPAGVYVSKNKGESWDDTSLILNDVGALRAEIGGVGYLEAYWLGMYHGFITSEEANQLWWQE
;
A
#
# COMPACT_ATOMS: atom_id res chain seq x y z
N MET A 1 -22.71 -45.25 38.74
CA MET A 1 -21.59 -44.51 39.36
C MET A 1 -20.74 -43.68 38.37
N LYS A 2 -20.59 -44.05 37.09
CA LYS A 2 -19.75 -43.30 36.12
C LYS A 2 -20.25 -41.91 35.66
N THR A 3 -21.53 -41.58 35.87
CA THR A 3 -22.12 -40.28 35.50
C THR A 3 -21.99 -39.19 36.57
N LYS A 4 -21.81 -39.56 37.86
CA LYS A 4 -21.61 -38.59 38.96
C LYS A 4 -20.19 -38.01 39.00
N HIS A 5 -19.16 -38.77 38.61
CA HIS A 5 -17.78 -38.27 38.56
C HIS A 5 -17.51 -37.30 37.39
N ARG A 6 -18.18 -37.47 36.24
CA ARG A 6 -18.08 -36.51 35.12
C ARG A 6 -18.67 -35.13 35.45
N LYS A 7 -19.79 -35.08 36.20
CA LYS A 7 -20.37 -33.80 36.63
C LYS A 7 -19.53 -33.08 37.70
N LEU A 8 -18.84 -33.82 38.59
CA LEU A 8 -18.01 -33.20 39.63
C LEU A 8 -16.73 -32.58 39.05
N ILE A 9 -16.09 -33.23 38.08
CA ILE A 9 -14.88 -32.72 37.42
C ILE A 9 -15.20 -31.47 36.56
N VAL A 10 -16.33 -31.45 35.85
CA VAL A 10 -16.76 -30.31 35.03
C VAL A 10 -17.13 -29.10 35.89
N THR A 11 -17.73 -29.31 37.08
CA THR A 11 -18.12 -28.21 37.98
C THR A 11 -16.90 -27.59 38.68
N CYS A 12 -15.90 -28.39 39.07
CA CYS A 12 -14.65 -27.87 39.65
C CYS A 12 -13.76 -27.15 38.61
N PHE A 13 -13.78 -27.56 37.34
CA PHE A 13 -12.97 -26.94 36.28
C PHE A 13 -13.55 -25.60 35.80
N LEU A 14 -14.88 -25.50 35.70
CA LEU A 14 -15.57 -24.25 35.37
C LEU A 14 -15.36 -23.17 36.44
N SER A 15 -15.32 -23.54 37.72
CA SER A 15 -15.07 -22.60 38.81
C SER A 15 -13.63 -22.09 38.88
N PHE A 16 -12.66 -22.81 38.29
CA PHE A 16 -11.24 -22.42 38.25
C PHE A 16 -10.94 -21.46 37.08
N ILE A 17 -11.66 -21.60 35.96
CA ILE A 17 -11.55 -20.71 34.79
C ILE A 17 -12.14 -19.33 35.09
N THR A 18 -13.23 -19.23 35.88
CA THR A 18 -13.76 -17.94 36.32
C THR A 18 -12.80 -17.21 37.26
N THR A 19 -12.01 -17.91 38.08
CA THR A 19 -11.02 -17.28 38.98
C THR A 19 -9.78 -16.76 38.22
N LEU A 20 -9.38 -17.42 37.14
CA LEU A 20 -8.28 -16.94 36.27
C LEU A 20 -8.67 -15.70 35.45
N ASN A 21 -9.91 -15.62 34.97
CA ASN A 21 -10.41 -14.44 34.27
C ASN A 21 -10.59 -13.22 35.21
N LEU A 22 -10.83 -13.45 36.50
CA LEU A 22 -10.88 -12.39 37.52
C LEU A 22 -9.48 -11.88 37.94
N PHE A 23 -8.42 -12.68 37.77
CA PHE A 23 -7.04 -12.25 38.03
C PHE A 23 -6.44 -11.47 36.86
N ALA A 24 -6.91 -11.71 35.63
CA ALA A 24 -6.48 -10.97 34.43
C ALA A 24 -7.09 -9.55 34.31
N GLN A 25 -8.12 -9.22 35.10
CA GLN A 25 -8.78 -7.91 35.09
C GLN A 25 -8.27 -6.93 36.17
N LYS A 26 -7.18 -7.24 36.88
CA LYS A 26 -6.71 -6.43 38.04
C LYS A 26 -5.24 -6.02 38.01
N MET A 27 -4.67 -5.83 36.82
CA MET A 27 -3.42 -5.10 36.63
C MET A 27 -3.72 -3.79 35.88
N GLU A 28 -4.28 -2.83 36.61
CA GLU A 28 -4.18 -1.41 36.24
C GLU A 28 -2.80 -0.92 36.68
N VAL A 29 -2.03 -0.44 35.71
CA VAL A 29 -0.70 0.14 35.91
C VAL A 29 -0.87 1.59 36.33
N ASP A 30 -0.28 1.92 37.48
CA ASP A 30 -0.16 3.27 38.00
C ASP A 30 0.89 4.02 37.16
N VAL A 31 0.46 5.03 36.41
CA VAL A 31 1.34 5.88 35.58
C VAL A 31 1.54 7.20 36.28
N ASN A 32 2.75 7.44 36.79
CA ASN A 32 3.23 8.80 36.99
C ASN A 32 4.77 8.92 36.98
N SER A 33 5.19 9.92 36.19
CA SER A 33 6.39 10.76 36.29
C SER A 33 7.70 10.36 35.57
N GLN A 34 8.04 11.26 34.62
CA GLN A 34 9.34 11.87 34.31
C GLN A 34 10.30 11.23 33.29
N SER A 35 10.23 11.81 32.07
CA SER A 35 11.28 12.51 31.32
C SER A 35 12.74 12.01 31.30
N ASN A 36 13.22 12.00 30.05
CA ASN A 36 14.57 12.20 29.55
C ASN A 36 15.47 10.98 29.31
N LEU A 37 16.02 10.99 28.09
CA LEU A 37 16.93 10.06 27.43
C LEU A 37 16.22 8.89 26.74
N MET A 38 16.08 9.02 25.41
CA MET A 38 15.84 7.91 24.49
C MET A 38 16.87 6.81 24.79
N PRO A 39 16.47 5.62 25.26
CA PRO A 39 17.32 4.45 25.14
C PRO A 39 17.24 3.98 23.69
N ASP A 40 18.38 3.61 23.12
CA ASP A 40 18.48 2.86 21.87
C ASP A 40 17.49 1.68 21.92
N MET A 41 16.34 1.82 21.25
CA MET A 41 15.39 0.73 21.11
C MET A 41 15.84 -0.12 19.93
N ASP A 42 16.36 -1.29 20.29
CA ASP A 42 16.70 -2.38 19.40
C ASP A 42 15.64 -2.56 18.33
N ILE A 43 16.09 -2.30 17.10
CA ILE A 43 15.41 -2.46 15.83
C ILE A 43 15.30 -3.97 15.52
N GLU A 44 14.80 -4.79 16.45
CA GLU A 44 14.76 -6.26 16.25
C GLU A 44 13.77 -6.69 15.15
N TYR A 45 12.87 -5.80 14.72
CA TYR A 45 11.89 -6.08 13.66
C TYR A 45 12.12 -5.36 12.32
N ARG A 46 13.12 -4.48 12.19
CA ARG A 46 13.46 -3.88 10.88
C ARG A 46 14.86 -4.27 10.45
N THR A 47 15.01 -5.48 9.91
CA THR A 47 15.96 -5.65 8.80
C THR A 47 15.26 -5.07 7.58
N ALA A 48 15.50 -3.79 7.28
CA ALA A 48 14.93 -3.17 6.09
C ALA A 48 15.42 -3.97 4.86
N GLY A 49 14.48 -4.52 4.09
CA GLY A 49 14.80 -5.14 2.80
C GLY A 49 15.40 -4.10 1.85
N ASP A 50 16.16 -4.53 0.84
CA ASP A 50 16.87 -3.61 -0.08
C ASP A 50 15.94 -2.59 -0.78
N TYR A 51 14.62 -2.86 -0.81
CA TYR A 51 13.61 -2.06 -1.50
C TYR A 51 12.74 -1.18 -0.59
N HIS A 52 13.02 -1.15 0.72
CA HIS A 52 12.35 -0.28 1.70
C HIS A 52 13.27 0.83 2.20
N ASP A 53 12.71 1.97 2.65
CA ASP A 53 13.53 3.05 3.21
C ASP A 53 14.25 2.58 4.48
N SER A 54 15.57 2.68 4.44
CA SER A 54 16.48 2.24 5.50
C SER A 54 17.27 3.38 6.14
N GLY A 55 17.08 4.62 5.67
CA GLY A 55 17.84 5.75 6.21
C GLY A 55 17.79 7.06 5.42
N SER A 56 16.90 7.21 4.43
CA SER A 56 16.80 8.43 3.62
C SER A 56 16.45 9.69 4.44
N TRP A 57 15.93 9.51 5.65
CA TRP A 57 15.66 10.58 6.62
C TRP A 57 16.92 11.08 7.35
N LYS A 58 18.02 10.33 7.37
CA LYS A 58 19.30 10.66 8.03
C LYS A 58 20.07 11.74 7.26
N LYS A 59 19.50 12.94 7.24
CA LYS A 59 20.02 14.16 6.59
C LYS A 59 19.70 15.36 7.46
N THR A 60 20.53 16.40 7.38
CA THR A 60 20.21 17.71 8.00
C THR A 60 18.94 18.28 7.36
N LEU A 61 18.29 19.23 8.02
CA LEU A 61 17.08 19.84 7.46
C LEU A 61 17.39 20.55 6.13
N ASN A 62 18.49 21.31 6.10
CA ASN A 62 18.93 22.01 4.91
C ASN A 62 19.24 21.05 3.74
N ASP A 63 19.91 19.92 3.98
CA ASP A 63 20.21 18.95 2.92
C ASP A 63 18.94 18.32 2.33
N LYS A 64 17.89 18.13 3.15
CA LYS A 64 16.58 17.67 2.66
C LYS A 64 15.90 18.74 1.81
N ALA A 65 15.94 20.01 2.24
CA ALA A 65 15.41 21.11 1.45
C ALA A 65 16.10 21.19 0.09
N VAL A 66 17.43 21.17 0.05
CA VAL A 66 18.22 21.15 -1.20
C VAL A 66 17.85 19.94 -2.06
N TYR A 67 17.70 18.76 -1.46
CA TYR A 67 17.27 17.56 -2.16
C TYR A 67 15.87 17.71 -2.77
N PHE A 68 14.88 18.17 -2.00
CA PHE A 68 13.51 18.29 -2.49
C PHE A 68 13.34 19.39 -3.53
N GLU A 69 14.13 20.45 -3.46
CA GLU A 69 14.19 21.47 -4.51
C GLU A 69 14.70 20.88 -5.83
N LYS A 70 15.75 20.06 -5.77
CA LYS A 70 16.27 19.33 -6.93
C LYS A 70 15.25 18.29 -7.45
N ASN A 71 14.67 17.49 -6.55
CA ASN A 71 13.66 16.47 -6.88
C ASN A 71 12.44 17.07 -7.59
N THR A 72 11.98 18.23 -7.13
CA THR A 72 10.89 18.98 -7.76
C THR A 72 11.21 19.27 -9.23
N ILE A 73 12.42 19.75 -9.52
CA ILE A 73 12.84 20.09 -10.89
C ILE A 73 13.02 18.84 -11.77
N GLU A 74 13.64 17.79 -11.22
CA GLU A 74 14.06 16.61 -11.99
C GLU A 74 12.94 15.59 -12.21
N ARG A 75 11.97 15.48 -11.29
CA ARG A 75 10.98 14.40 -11.30
C ARG A 75 9.54 14.88 -11.21
N HIS A 76 9.28 16.00 -10.53
CA HIS A 76 7.92 16.51 -10.29
C HIS A 76 7.71 17.86 -10.98
N ASN A 77 7.99 17.93 -12.29
CA ASN A 77 7.84 19.14 -13.07
C ASN A 77 7.33 18.85 -14.49
N ILE A 78 6.10 19.27 -14.78
CA ILE A 78 5.51 19.26 -16.12
C ILE A 78 5.31 20.72 -16.54
N GLU A 79 6.29 21.27 -17.25
CA GLU A 79 6.30 22.65 -17.75
C GLU A 79 5.94 23.73 -16.71
N GLY A 80 6.47 23.61 -15.48
CA GLY A 80 6.23 24.51 -14.36
C GLY A 80 5.14 24.03 -13.40
N THR A 81 4.42 22.96 -13.72
CA THR A 81 3.37 22.40 -12.85
C THR A 81 3.85 21.14 -12.11
N TYR A 82 3.33 20.92 -10.90
CA TYR A 82 3.75 19.83 -10.03
C TYR A 82 2.76 18.64 -10.07
N PRO A 83 3.09 17.49 -10.67
CA PRO A 83 2.28 16.28 -10.58
C PRO A 83 2.29 15.72 -9.15
N SER A 84 1.12 15.33 -8.65
CA SER A 84 0.94 14.89 -7.25
C SER A 84 1.64 13.58 -6.94
N SER A 85 1.81 12.71 -7.94
CA SER A 85 2.73 11.58 -7.85
C SER A 85 3.28 11.20 -9.22
N VAL A 86 4.44 10.55 -9.22
CA VAL A 86 5.10 10.08 -10.44
C VAL A 86 5.44 8.60 -10.33
N ARG A 87 5.50 7.91 -11.48
CA ARG A 87 5.93 6.51 -11.52
C ARG A 87 7.37 6.45 -12.01
N LEU A 88 8.26 5.92 -11.17
CA LEU A 88 9.67 5.72 -11.49
C LEU A 88 9.81 4.54 -12.45
N ARG A 89 10.47 4.75 -13.59
CA ARG A 89 10.72 3.70 -14.59
C ARG A 89 12.21 3.35 -14.64
N PRO A 90 12.58 2.08 -14.44
CA PRO A 90 13.95 1.62 -14.70
C PRO A 90 14.24 1.67 -16.22
N PRO A 91 15.52 1.74 -16.61
CA PRO A 91 15.91 1.67 -18.01
C PRO A 91 15.47 0.35 -18.64
N THR A 92 14.91 0.43 -19.86
CA THR A 92 14.37 -0.73 -20.61
C THR A 92 15.44 -1.67 -21.16
N ARG A 93 16.71 -1.24 -21.20
CA ARG A 93 17.87 -2.06 -21.55
C ARG A 93 18.93 -1.85 -20.50
N PHE A 94 19.41 -2.96 -19.92
CA PHE A 94 20.51 -3.11 -18.97
C PHE A 94 20.95 -1.80 -18.29
N TYR A 95 20.51 -1.60 -17.04
CA TYR A 95 21.30 -0.80 -16.12
C TYR A 95 22.71 -1.44 -16.08
N ASN A 96 23.77 -0.66 -16.34
CA ASN A 96 25.16 -1.18 -16.37
C ASN A 96 25.65 -1.69 -14.99
N GLY A 97 24.83 -1.58 -13.94
CA GLY A 97 25.05 -2.15 -12.60
C GLY A 97 23.92 -3.11 -12.16
N SER A 98 23.89 -3.46 -10.86
CA SER A 98 22.78 -4.26 -10.30
C SER A 98 21.56 -3.37 -10.00
N GLN A 99 20.35 -3.82 -10.36
CA GLN A 99 19.12 -3.10 -9.98
C GLN A 99 18.90 -3.07 -8.47
N LYS A 100 19.33 -4.11 -7.74
CA LYS A 100 19.35 -4.11 -6.27
C LYS A 100 20.22 -2.97 -5.72
N ASP A 101 21.35 -2.67 -6.35
CA ASP A 101 22.20 -1.53 -5.94
C ASP A 101 21.55 -0.19 -6.28
N ALA A 102 20.88 -0.09 -7.44
CA ALA A 102 20.13 1.08 -7.85
C ALA A 102 19.02 1.42 -6.83
N TRP A 103 18.24 0.42 -6.44
CA TRP A 103 17.22 0.56 -5.41
C TRP A 103 17.80 0.88 -4.04
N LYS A 104 18.90 0.24 -3.65
CA LYS A 104 19.58 0.56 -2.38
C LYS A 104 20.02 2.02 -2.33
N ILE A 105 20.57 2.57 -3.41
CA ILE A 105 20.90 4.00 -3.51
C ILE A 105 19.64 4.84 -3.31
N LEU A 106 18.60 4.58 -4.11
CA LEU A 106 17.33 5.31 -4.02
C LEU A 106 16.70 5.26 -2.62
N ASN A 107 16.75 4.11 -1.96
CA ASN A 107 16.16 3.92 -0.64
C ASN A 107 16.99 4.46 0.52
N THR A 108 18.29 4.67 0.32
CA THR A 108 19.18 5.23 1.36
C THR A 108 19.40 6.73 1.17
N THR A 109 19.33 7.23 -0.06
CA THR A 109 19.68 8.63 -0.37
C THR A 109 18.54 9.43 -0.99
N GLY A 110 17.51 8.78 -1.53
CA GLY A 110 16.47 9.38 -2.38
C GLY A 110 16.92 9.60 -3.84
N GLU A 111 18.21 9.47 -4.16
CA GLU A 111 18.72 9.83 -5.48
C GLU A 111 18.35 8.80 -6.56
N LEU A 112 18.03 9.31 -7.76
CA LEU A 112 17.62 8.48 -8.87
C LEU A 112 18.88 7.86 -9.53
N PRO A 113 18.98 6.53 -9.62
CA PRO A 113 20.10 5.89 -10.28
C PRO A 113 20.18 6.25 -11.77
N GLN A 114 21.38 6.17 -12.36
CA GLN A 114 21.58 6.56 -13.77
C GLN A 114 20.66 5.78 -14.73
N GLY A 115 19.99 6.48 -15.64
CA GLY A 115 19.14 5.87 -16.69
C GLY A 115 17.71 5.55 -16.26
N TRP A 116 17.38 5.69 -14.98
CA TRP A 116 15.99 5.75 -14.54
C TRP A 116 15.37 7.08 -14.92
N PHE A 117 14.06 7.09 -15.18
CA PHE A 117 13.36 8.29 -15.63
C PHE A 117 11.88 8.29 -15.22
N VAL A 118 11.25 9.45 -15.38
CA VAL A 118 9.80 9.65 -15.26
C VAL A 118 9.24 9.99 -16.65
N ASP A 119 8.13 9.35 -17.02
CA ASP A 119 7.40 9.66 -18.25
C ASP A 119 6.17 10.52 -17.88
N HIS A 120 6.24 11.81 -18.20
CA HIS A 120 5.15 12.78 -18.02
C HIS A 120 4.18 12.84 -19.21
N GLY A 121 4.40 11.99 -20.22
CA GLY A 121 3.57 11.96 -21.41
C GLY A 121 2.27 11.19 -21.21
N THR A 122 1.42 11.19 -22.23
CA THR A 122 0.19 10.38 -22.27
C THR A 122 0.47 8.88 -22.14
N THR A 123 1.65 8.42 -22.57
CA THR A 123 2.16 7.04 -22.39
C THR A 123 2.69 6.76 -20.98
N GLY A 124 2.90 7.82 -20.20
CA GLY A 124 3.33 7.81 -18.81
C GLY A 124 2.22 7.43 -17.84
N LEU A 125 2.50 7.56 -16.55
CA LEU A 125 1.59 7.27 -15.44
C LEU A 125 1.69 8.30 -14.29
N SER A 126 2.19 9.51 -14.57
CA SER A 126 2.18 10.59 -13.57
C SER A 126 0.75 10.97 -13.21
N ASN A 127 0.44 11.05 -11.91
CA ASN A 127 -0.86 11.50 -11.44
C ASN A 127 -0.94 13.04 -11.57
N VAL A 128 -1.79 13.51 -12.48
CA VAL A 128 -2.04 14.93 -12.71
C VAL A 128 -3.43 15.39 -12.28
N ALA A 129 -4.14 14.56 -11.50
CA ALA A 129 -5.50 14.85 -11.03
C ALA A 129 -5.58 16.01 -10.05
N HIS A 130 -4.47 16.31 -9.38
CA HIS A 130 -4.37 17.34 -8.35
C HIS A 130 -3.20 18.28 -8.63
N THR A 131 -2.69 18.33 -9.87
CA THR A 131 -1.50 19.11 -10.21
C THR A 131 -1.67 20.60 -9.86
N SER A 132 -2.81 21.21 -10.14
CA SER A 132 -3.06 22.61 -9.82
C SER A 132 -2.94 22.89 -8.33
N SER A 133 -3.48 22.00 -7.48
CA SER A 133 -3.37 22.04 -6.02
C SER A 133 -1.93 22.01 -5.54
N TRP A 134 -1.18 20.99 -5.98
CA TRP A 134 0.21 20.84 -5.58
C TRP A 134 1.13 21.93 -6.15
N THR A 135 0.78 22.49 -7.30
CA THR A 135 1.46 23.66 -7.87
C THR A 135 1.20 24.91 -7.03
N GLY A 136 -0.03 25.06 -6.51
CA GLY A 136 -0.41 26.08 -5.53
C GLY A 136 0.41 26.00 -4.24
N ASN A 137 0.53 24.81 -3.66
CA ASN A 137 1.37 24.56 -2.49
C ASN A 137 2.88 24.80 -2.80
N LEU A 138 3.35 24.40 -3.98
CA LEU A 138 4.73 24.66 -4.38
C LEU A 138 5.04 26.16 -4.50
N ILE A 139 4.13 26.97 -5.07
CA ILE A 139 4.35 28.42 -5.15
C ILE A 139 4.29 29.08 -3.76
N THR A 140 3.50 28.54 -2.82
CA THR A 140 3.53 28.92 -1.40
C THR A 140 4.90 28.71 -0.79
N ALA A 141 5.49 27.51 -0.93
CA ALA A 141 6.86 27.24 -0.48
C ALA A 141 7.87 28.21 -1.10
N LYS A 142 7.71 28.52 -2.39
CA LYS A 142 8.57 29.47 -3.11
C LYS A 142 8.43 30.91 -2.64
N ALA A 143 7.27 31.31 -2.14
CA ALA A 143 7.09 32.64 -1.57
C ALA A 143 8.06 32.85 -0.40
N PHE A 144 8.07 31.90 0.55
CA PHE A 144 8.96 31.97 1.71
C PHE A 144 10.43 31.83 1.32
N HIS A 145 10.75 30.88 0.43
CA HIS A 145 12.13 30.65 -0.02
C HIS A 145 12.72 31.90 -0.72
N VAL A 146 12.01 32.47 -1.69
CA VAL A 146 12.49 33.66 -2.43
C VAL A 146 12.61 34.87 -1.49
N ALA A 147 11.64 35.10 -0.61
CA ALA A 147 11.68 36.20 0.34
C ALA A 147 12.82 36.04 1.36
N PHE A 148 13.03 34.83 1.89
CA PHE A 148 14.14 34.51 2.77
C PHE A 148 15.49 34.77 2.11
N LEU A 149 15.70 34.27 0.89
CA LEU A 149 16.96 34.48 0.16
C LEU A 149 17.19 35.94 -0.21
N ARG A 150 16.13 36.67 -0.59
CA ARG A 150 16.23 38.12 -0.84
C ARG A 150 16.73 38.84 0.40
N LYS A 151 16.12 38.55 1.56
CA LYS A 151 16.44 39.17 2.84
C LYS A 151 17.85 38.82 3.34
N THR A 152 18.28 37.58 3.19
CA THR A 152 19.51 37.07 3.81
C THR A 152 20.73 37.06 2.89
N LYS A 153 20.54 36.88 1.58
CA LYS A 153 21.64 36.74 0.60
C LYS A 153 21.64 37.79 -0.50
N GLY A 154 20.54 38.51 -0.70
CA GLY A 154 20.39 39.54 -1.73
C GLY A 154 20.19 38.99 -3.15
N GLU A 155 19.69 39.84 -4.04
CA GLU A 155 19.19 39.42 -5.36
C GLU A 155 20.28 39.02 -6.38
N ASN A 156 21.52 39.44 -6.14
CA ASN A 156 22.64 39.06 -6.98
C ASN A 156 23.13 37.63 -6.73
N ASN A 157 22.71 37.01 -5.63
CA ASN A 157 23.11 35.66 -5.24
C ASN A 157 22.60 34.59 -6.22
N LYS A 158 23.42 33.57 -6.50
CA LYS A 158 23.10 32.48 -7.42
C LYS A 158 21.87 31.67 -6.98
N GLU A 159 21.70 31.45 -5.67
CA GLU A 159 20.59 30.68 -5.11
C GLU A 159 19.29 31.47 -5.24
N PHE A 160 19.32 32.78 -4.95
CA PHE A 160 18.18 33.65 -5.17
C PHE A 160 17.75 33.62 -6.64
N LYS A 161 18.69 33.79 -7.57
CA LYS A 161 18.40 33.76 -9.02
C LYS A 161 17.79 32.43 -9.45
N ALA A 162 18.25 31.31 -8.90
CA ALA A 162 17.69 29.99 -9.19
C ALA A 162 16.25 29.87 -8.63
N ALA A 163 16.02 30.23 -7.38
CA ALA A 163 14.70 30.19 -6.75
C ALA A 163 13.70 31.13 -7.45
N TYR A 164 14.14 32.33 -7.83
CA TYR A 164 13.36 33.31 -8.60
C TYR A 164 12.99 32.77 -9.99
N LYS A 165 13.95 32.18 -10.71
CA LYS A 165 13.69 31.55 -12.02
C LYS A 165 12.65 30.45 -11.91
N GLN A 166 12.77 29.59 -10.90
CA GLN A 166 11.81 28.51 -10.67
C GLN A 166 10.42 29.05 -10.31
N ALA A 167 10.32 30.11 -9.51
CA ALA A 167 9.04 30.76 -9.23
C ALA A 167 8.37 31.30 -10.51
N ASN A 168 9.15 31.89 -11.44
CA ASN A 168 8.64 32.31 -12.74
C ASN A 168 8.14 31.13 -13.61
N GLU A 169 8.87 30.02 -13.60
CA GLU A 169 8.44 28.79 -14.28
C GLU A 169 7.11 28.28 -13.71
N ILE A 170 6.94 28.30 -12.38
CA ILE A 170 5.72 27.89 -11.71
C ILE A 170 4.54 28.81 -12.03
N ILE A 171 4.73 30.13 -11.98
CA ILE A 171 3.71 31.12 -12.37
C ILE A 171 3.30 30.91 -13.83
N SER A 172 4.27 30.65 -14.72
CA SER A 172 4.00 30.32 -16.13
C SER A 172 3.24 28.99 -16.28
N GLY A 173 3.58 27.97 -15.49
CA GLY A 173 2.84 26.70 -15.44
C GLY A 173 1.39 26.87 -15.01
N ILE A 174 1.14 27.68 -13.97
CA ILE A 174 -0.23 28.04 -13.55
C ILE A 174 -0.95 28.80 -14.66
N ARG A 175 -0.29 29.74 -15.36
CA ARG A 175 -0.88 30.42 -16.53
C ARG A 175 -1.29 29.43 -17.62
N LYS A 176 -0.50 28.39 -17.88
CA LYS A 176 -0.88 27.34 -18.83
C LYS A 176 -2.12 26.58 -18.37
N LEU A 177 -2.21 26.22 -17.08
CA LEU A 177 -3.40 25.58 -16.52
C LEU A 177 -4.67 26.41 -16.72
N THR A 178 -4.57 27.74 -16.75
CA THR A 178 -5.71 28.65 -16.94
C THR A 178 -6.07 28.98 -18.40
N LEU A 179 -5.25 28.51 -19.35
CA LEU A 179 -5.41 28.79 -20.78
C LEU A 179 -5.52 27.53 -21.65
N VAL A 180 -5.14 26.36 -21.15
CA VAL A 180 -5.01 25.11 -21.93
C VAL A 180 -6.30 24.69 -22.66
N SER A 181 -7.47 25.03 -22.12
CA SER A 181 -8.77 24.76 -22.73
C SER A 181 -9.13 25.71 -23.88
N GLY A 182 -8.38 26.80 -24.07
CA GLY A 182 -8.75 27.92 -24.94
C GLY A 182 -9.73 28.91 -24.31
N GLN A 183 -10.27 28.62 -23.13
CA GLN A 183 -11.12 29.54 -22.36
C GLN A 183 -10.30 30.17 -21.24
N ALA A 184 -10.00 31.47 -21.35
CA ALA A 184 -9.29 32.20 -20.31
C ALA A 184 -10.02 32.12 -18.97
N GLY A 185 -9.26 31.80 -17.91
CA GLY A 185 -9.76 31.68 -16.53
C GLY A 185 -10.28 30.31 -16.16
N TYR A 186 -10.45 29.39 -17.12
CA TYR A 186 -10.76 28.00 -16.85
C TYR A 186 -9.53 27.30 -16.25
N LEU A 187 -9.62 26.83 -15.01
CA LEU A 187 -8.51 26.11 -14.37
C LEU A 187 -8.56 24.60 -14.67
N ALA A 188 -7.61 24.09 -15.44
CA ALA A 188 -7.39 22.65 -15.53
C ALA A 188 -6.82 22.08 -14.21
N ARG A 189 -7.20 20.84 -13.88
CA ARG A 189 -6.61 20.10 -12.74
C ARG A 189 -5.13 19.83 -12.94
N GLY A 190 -4.71 19.65 -14.19
CA GLY A 190 -3.35 19.27 -14.59
C GLY A 190 -3.28 18.92 -16.06
N PHE A 191 -2.06 18.75 -16.58
CA PHE A 191 -1.83 18.28 -17.95
C PHE A 191 -0.66 17.31 -18.05
N ALA A 192 -0.69 16.48 -19.10
CA ALA A 192 0.35 15.57 -19.52
C ALA A 192 0.82 15.94 -20.93
N LEU A 193 2.06 15.57 -21.27
CA LEU A 193 2.66 15.87 -22.58
C LEU A 193 2.14 14.91 -23.66
N GLY A 194 1.80 15.41 -24.84
CA GLY A 194 1.50 14.61 -26.03
C GLY A 194 0.02 14.51 -26.40
N HIS A 195 -0.34 13.40 -27.03
CA HIS A 195 -1.62 13.18 -27.70
C HIS A 195 -2.22 11.80 -27.40
N GLY A 196 -3.48 11.62 -27.80
CA GLY A 196 -4.20 10.35 -27.69
C GLY A 196 -4.67 10.03 -26.26
N PRO A 197 -5.15 8.78 -26.04
CA PRO A 197 -5.65 8.36 -24.74
C PRO A 197 -4.55 8.42 -23.68
N THR A 198 -4.85 9.03 -22.55
CA THR A 198 -4.00 9.10 -21.36
C THR A 198 -4.08 7.79 -20.55
N TYR A 199 -3.28 7.70 -19.49
CA TYR A 199 -3.27 6.51 -18.63
C TYR A 199 -4.63 6.20 -18.00
N ALA A 200 -5.35 7.23 -17.54
CA ALA A 200 -6.66 7.09 -16.93
C ALA A 200 -7.70 6.61 -17.95
N GLU A 201 -7.62 7.08 -19.19
CA GLU A 201 -8.53 6.67 -20.26
C GLU A 201 -8.25 5.25 -20.77
N ARG A 202 -7.00 4.76 -20.66
CA ARG A 202 -6.62 3.39 -21.06
C ARG A 202 -7.04 2.32 -20.06
N HIS A 203 -6.98 2.62 -18.76
CA HIS A 203 -7.14 1.62 -17.70
C HIS A 203 -8.46 1.73 -16.93
N TYR A 204 -9.42 2.51 -17.45
CA TYR A 204 -10.75 2.66 -16.86
C TYR A 204 -11.42 1.30 -16.62
N ARG A 205 -11.78 1.03 -15.36
CA ARG A 205 -12.65 -0.09 -14.95
C ARG A 205 -13.98 0.48 -14.49
N TRP A 206 -15.06 -0.14 -14.95
CA TRP A 206 -16.43 0.19 -14.55
C TRP A 206 -16.55 0.29 -13.00
N GLY A 207 -16.91 1.47 -12.49
CA GLY A 207 -17.21 1.70 -11.08
C GLY A 207 -16.18 2.52 -10.28
N GLU A 208 -15.01 2.83 -10.84
CA GLU A 208 -13.98 3.66 -10.18
C GLU A 208 -13.70 4.92 -11.03
N ASP A 209 -14.19 6.07 -10.56
CA ASP A 209 -14.01 7.44 -11.10
C ASP A 209 -14.42 7.65 -12.58
N ASN A 210 -15.59 8.28 -12.81
CA ASN A 210 -16.12 8.69 -14.14
C ASN A 210 -15.28 9.79 -14.84
N SER A 211 -13.98 9.90 -14.53
CA SER A 211 -13.11 10.99 -15.00
C SER A 211 -12.62 10.85 -16.43
N ARG A 212 -12.94 9.75 -17.14
CA ARG A 212 -12.57 9.56 -18.55
C ARG A 212 -13.03 10.74 -19.41
N ASP A 213 -14.26 11.20 -19.20
CA ASP A 213 -14.86 12.27 -20.00
C ASP A 213 -14.28 13.66 -19.70
N LEU A 214 -13.49 13.78 -18.62
CA LEU A 214 -12.82 15.01 -18.22
C LEU A 214 -11.52 15.26 -18.99
N TRP A 215 -11.01 14.30 -19.76
CA TRP A 215 -9.76 14.46 -20.49
C TRP A 215 -9.95 15.05 -21.88
N LYS A 216 -9.26 16.15 -22.17
CA LYS A 216 -9.36 16.91 -23.41
C LYS A 216 -7.97 17.22 -23.98
N GLN A 217 -7.93 17.45 -25.30
CA GLN A 217 -6.71 17.93 -25.96
C GLN A 217 -6.67 19.45 -25.81
N GLY A 218 -5.51 20.01 -25.48
CA GLY A 218 -5.33 21.46 -25.41
C GLY A 218 -5.59 22.14 -26.75
N VAL A 219 -5.93 23.42 -26.68
CA VAL A 219 -6.34 24.22 -27.84
C VAL A 219 -5.25 25.21 -28.24
N GLY A 220 -5.12 25.47 -29.55
CA GLY A 220 -4.18 26.45 -30.08
C GLY A 220 -2.71 26.07 -29.82
N GLU A 221 -1.97 26.97 -29.16
CA GLU A 221 -0.57 26.76 -28.80
C GLU A 221 -0.36 25.59 -27.83
N PHE A 222 -1.40 25.19 -27.09
CA PHE A 222 -1.37 24.07 -26.14
C PHE A 222 -1.79 22.73 -26.75
N SER A 223 -1.88 22.65 -28.09
CA SER A 223 -2.31 21.43 -28.79
C SER A 223 -1.43 20.21 -28.55
N ASN A 224 -0.21 20.41 -28.06
CA ASN A 224 0.72 19.35 -27.63
C ASN A 224 0.47 18.83 -26.20
N LEU A 225 -0.55 19.35 -25.47
CA LEU A 225 -0.87 18.97 -24.10
C LEU A 225 -2.22 18.25 -24.03
N ARG A 226 -2.31 17.17 -23.25
CA ARG A 226 -3.58 16.57 -22.82
C ARG A 226 -3.87 17.04 -21.40
N TYR A 227 -5.00 17.70 -21.17
CA TYR A 227 -5.35 18.21 -19.85
C TYR A 227 -6.57 17.49 -19.26
N ARG A 228 -6.60 17.44 -17.93
CA ARG A 228 -7.74 16.94 -17.16
C ARG A 228 -8.56 18.12 -16.65
N GLY A 229 -9.85 18.12 -16.97
CA GLY A 229 -10.82 19.08 -16.46
C GLY A 229 -11.47 18.68 -15.14
N GLY A 230 -12.58 19.33 -14.82
CA GLY A 230 -13.38 19.05 -13.62
C GLY A 230 -12.75 19.48 -12.29
N PRO A 231 -12.11 20.65 -12.18
CA PRO A 231 -11.49 21.12 -10.93
C PRO A 231 -12.49 21.19 -9.76
N SER A 232 -12.02 20.88 -8.54
CA SER A 232 -12.76 21.11 -7.30
C SER A 232 -12.47 22.49 -6.71
N HIS A 233 -13.19 22.86 -5.65
CA HIS A 233 -12.99 24.14 -4.98
C HIS A 233 -11.61 24.19 -4.31
N HIS A 234 -11.09 23.06 -3.80
CA HIS A 234 -9.69 22.95 -3.35
C HIS A 234 -8.69 23.28 -4.47
N ASN A 235 -8.92 22.80 -5.69
CA ASN A 235 -8.02 23.13 -6.81
C ASN A 235 -7.99 24.64 -7.08
N TYR A 236 -9.15 25.29 -7.03
CA TYR A 236 -9.29 26.72 -7.28
C TYR A 236 -8.65 27.54 -6.15
N ASP A 237 -9.02 27.23 -4.91
CA ASP A 237 -8.51 27.84 -3.68
C ASP A 237 -6.98 27.76 -3.59
N GLN A 238 -6.40 26.56 -3.75
CA GLN A 238 -4.97 26.35 -3.58
C GLN A 238 -4.12 27.12 -4.61
N VAL A 239 -4.64 27.33 -5.82
CA VAL A 239 -4.01 28.20 -6.82
C VAL A 239 -4.13 29.68 -6.41
N PHE A 240 -5.31 30.12 -6.01
CA PHE A 240 -5.55 31.49 -5.55
C PHE A 240 -4.67 31.85 -4.35
N ARG A 241 -4.71 31.05 -3.30
CA ARG A 241 -3.94 31.27 -2.06
C ARG A 241 -2.44 31.23 -2.33
N GLY A 242 -1.96 30.29 -3.15
CA GLY A 242 -0.54 30.18 -3.47
C GLY A 242 -0.01 31.40 -4.24
N LEU A 243 -0.75 31.85 -5.25
CA LEU A 243 -0.45 33.09 -5.97
C LEU A 243 -0.55 34.32 -5.07
N GLY A 244 -1.55 34.36 -4.18
CA GLY A 244 -1.74 35.43 -3.20
C GLY A 244 -0.57 35.55 -2.24
N ILE A 245 -0.20 34.46 -1.56
CA ILE A 245 0.95 34.42 -0.65
C ILE A 245 2.21 34.87 -1.38
N TYR A 246 2.47 34.36 -2.59
CA TYR A 246 3.64 34.79 -3.37
C TYR A 246 3.58 36.29 -3.73
N TYR A 247 2.42 36.79 -4.15
CA TYR A 247 2.21 38.19 -4.54
C TYR A 247 2.54 39.15 -3.39
N PHE A 248 2.05 38.86 -2.19
CA PHE A 248 2.19 39.75 -1.04
C PHE A 248 3.53 39.61 -0.32
N ILE A 249 4.17 38.43 -0.36
CA ILE A 249 5.41 38.16 0.38
C ILE A 249 6.67 38.34 -0.48
N ALA A 250 6.64 37.90 -1.74
CA ALA A 250 7.87 37.68 -2.51
C ALA A 250 7.92 38.36 -3.88
N ALA A 251 6.78 38.59 -4.53
CA ALA A 251 6.75 39.02 -5.92
C ALA A 251 7.32 40.44 -6.13
N ASP A 252 8.11 40.60 -7.18
CA ASP A 252 8.48 41.92 -7.72
C ASP A 252 7.41 42.48 -8.66
N SER A 253 7.64 43.66 -9.26
CA SER A 253 6.66 44.30 -10.15
C SER A 253 6.31 43.47 -11.40
N ILE A 254 7.27 42.73 -11.96
CA ILE A 254 7.06 41.92 -13.16
C ILE A 254 6.22 40.69 -12.81
N GLN A 255 6.58 39.99 -11.74
CA GLN A 255 5.84 38.84 -11.26
C GLN A 255 4.43 39.22 -10.80
N LYS A 256 4.28 40.38 -10.15
CA LYS A 256 2.96 40.92 -9.77
C LYS A 256 2.05 41.13 -10.97
N GLU A 257 2.56 41.62 -12.10
CA GLU A 257 1.77 41.76 -13.33
C GLU A 257 1.32 40.40 -13.85
N ASN A 258 2.24 39.45 -13.99
CA ASN A 258 1.94 38.11 -14.48
C ASN A 258 0.89 37.40 -13.59
N ILE A 259 0.99 37.56 -12.28
CA ILE A 259 0.02 37.02 -11.32
C ILE A 259 -1.33 37.74 -11.45
N ARG A 260 -1.33 39.06 -11.64
CA ARG A 260 -2.57 39.83 -11.82
C ARG A 260 -3.39 39.31 -13.00
N GLU A 261 -2.75 39.06 -14.15
CA GLU A 261 -3.45 38.52 -15.33
C GLU A 261 -4.11 37.15 -15.04
N ILE A 262 -3.41 36.25 -14.34
CA ILE A 262 -3.95 34.94 -13.96
C ILE A 262 -5.17 35.10 -13.05
N VAL A 263 -5.01 35.90 -11.99
CA VAL A 263 -6.03 36.13 -10.97
C VAL A 263 -7.25 36.84 -11.55
N GLU A 264 -7.04 37.82 -12.43
CA GLU A 264 -8.11 38.52 -13.13
C GLU A 264 -8.93 37.56 -13.99
N ASP A 265 -8.29 36.75 -14.83
CA ASP A 265 -8.99 35.80 -15.71
C ASP A 265 -9.78 34.77 -14.90
N MET A 266 -9.17 34.16 -13.87
CA MET A 266 -9.86 33.18 -13.02
C MET A 266 -11.04 33.78 -12.26
N SER A 267 -10.90 35.02 -11.76
CA SER A 267 -11.97 35.71 -11.02
C SER A 267 -13.10 36.14 -11.96
N ASN A 268 -12.76 36.68 -13.14
CA ASN A 268 -13.75 37.03 -14.15
C ASN A 268 -14.55 35.80 -14.60
N TRP A 269 -13.88 34.65 -14.75
CA TRP A 269 -14.52 33.40 -15.14
C TRP A 269 -15.44 32.84 -14.04
N ALA A 270 -14.91 32.54 -12.84
CA ALA A 270 -15.70 31.83 -11.83
C ALA A 270 -16.55 32.78 -10.97
N HIS A 271 -15.96 33.85 -10.42
CA HIS A 271 -16.67 34.73 -9.50
C HIS A 271 -17.74 35.58 -10.20
N LEU A 272 -17.38 36.22 -11.31
CA LEU A 272 -18.27 37.18 -11.97
C LEU A 272 -19.15 36.55 -13.05
N LYS A 273 -18.56 35.94 -14.08
CA LYS A 273 -19.31 35.42 -15.24
C LYS A 273 -20.20 34.25 -14.85
N ASN A 274 -19.71 33.36 -13.99
CA ASN A 274 -20.41 32.15 -13.58
C ASN A 274 -20.91 32.19 -12.12
N ASN A 275 -20.97 33.38 -11.51
CA ASN A 275 -21.59 33.62 -10.20
C ASN A 275 -21.11 32.65 -9.10
N MET A 276 -19.81 32.68 -8.80
CA MET A 276 -19.15 31.80 -7.81
C MET A 276 -19.13 30.31 -8.17
N ASN A 277 -19.33 29.94 -9.44
CA ASN A 277 -19.25 28.56 -9.90
C ASN A 277 -18.01 28.33 -10.77
N VAL A 278 -17.34 27.21 -10.51
CA VAL A 278 -16.29 26.71 -11.39
C VAL A 278 -16.94 25.73 -12.38
N MET A 279 -16.83 26.05 -13.67
CA MET A 279 -17.49 25.31 -14.74
C MET A 279 -16.61 24.22 -15.33
N LEU A 280 -17.24 23.20 -15.92
CA LEU A 280 -16.60 22.32 -16.89
C LEU A 280 -16.29 23.08 -18.19
N GLU A 281 -15.49 22.46 -19.06
CA GLU A 281 -15.00 23.08 -20.30
C GLU A 281 -16.12 23.48 -21.27
N ASN A 282 -17.27 22.79 -21.24
CA ASN A 282 -18.43 23.18 -22.06
C ASN A 282 -19.03 24.55 -21.65
N GLY A 283 -18.67 25.08 -20.47
CA GLY A 283 -19.19 26.34 -19.96
C GLY A 283 -20.65 26.29 -19.53
N GLU A 284 -21.28 25.11 -19.53
CA GLU A 284 -22.69 24.90 -19.18
C GLU A 284 -22.83 24.11 -17.88
N ASP A 285 -22.01 23.07 -17.71
CA ASP A 285 -22.07 22.21 -16.53
C ASP A 285 -21.17 22.74 -15.42
N ILE A 286 -21.67 22.70 -14.19
CA ILE A 286 -20.92 23.07 -12.99
C ILE A 286 -19.99 21.92 -12.60
N SER A 287 -18.71 22.23 -12.43
CA SER A 287 -17.73 21.31 -11.83
C SER A 287 -17.84 21.31 -10.31
N THR A 288 -17.89 22.51 -9.72
CA THR A 288 -18.06 22.72 -8.27
C THR A 288 -18.58 24.14 -8.03
N GLU A 289 -19.36 24.28 -6.97
CA GLU A 289 -19.79 25.58 -6.44
C GLU A 289 -18.74 26.01 -5.39
N LEU A 290 -18.35 27.29 -5.38
CA LEU A 290 -17.39 27.81 -4.40
C LEU A 290 -18.05 28.12 -3.06
N ILE A 291 -19.33 28.52 -3.07
CA ILE A 291 -20.17 28.77 -1.88
C ILE A 291 -21.46 27.96 -2.06
N GLY A 292 -21.93 27.28 -1.01
CA GLY A 292 -23.20 26.53 -1.05
C GLY A 292 -23.15 25.15 -1.70
N GLY A 293 -21.94 24.62 -1.96
CA GLY A 293 -21.70 23.36 -2.68
C GLY A 293 -22.31 22.10 -2.05
N TRP A 294 -21.87 20.90 -2.49
CA TRP A 294 -22.44 19.54 -2.25
C TRP A 294 -23.01 19.17 -0.86
N ARG A 295 -22.76 19.98 0.19
CA ARG A 295 -23.39 19.91 1.51
C ARG A 295 -24.65 20.79 1.68
N ALA A 296 -25.12 21.47 0.62
CA ALA A 296 -26.40 22.17 0.41
C ALA A 296 -26.90 23.17 1.49
N LEU A 297 -26.22 23.30 2.63
CA LEU A 297 -26.53 24.21 3.74
C LEU A 297 -25.27 24.74 4.47
N ASP A 298 -24.12 24.05 4.38
CA ASP A 298 -22.87 24.56 4.95
C ASP A 298 -22.35 25.72 4.11
N GLY A 299 -22.21 26.90 4.72
CA GLY A 299 -21.55 28.04 4.09
C GLY A 299 -22.43 28.97 3.28
N ASP A 300 -23.77 28.82 3.25
CA ASP A 300 -24.67 29.72 2.48
C ASP A 300 -25.19 30.91 3.27
N SER A 301 -25.28 30.76 4.59
CA SER A 301 -25.79 31.80 5.50
C SER A 301 -25.05 31.85 6.83
N ARG A 302 -23.94 31.10 6.93
CA ARG A 302 -23.06 31.04 8.11
C ARG A 302 -21.63 30.67 7.68
N PRO A 303 -20.61 30.92 8.51
CA PRO A 303 -19.22 30.58 8.19
C PRO A 303 -19.00 29.07 8.06
N SER A 304 -18.12 28.67 7.15
CA SER A 304 -17.62 27.31 6.98
C SER A 304 -16.20 27.33 6.40
N GLY A 305 -15.48 26.21 6.44
CA GLY A 305 -14.18 26.10 5.78
C GLY A 305 -14.23 26.47 4.29
N SER A 306 -15.18 25.88 3.55
CA SER A 306 -15.37 26.18 2.12
C SER A 306 -15.72 27.64 1.86
N SER A 307 -16.54 28.27 2.72
CA SER A 307 -16.87 29.69 2.55
C SER A 307 -15.64 30.58 2.82
N ILE A 308 -14.80 30.25 3.80
CA ILE A 308 -13.55 30.96 4.08
C ILE A 308 -12.66 30.90 2.84
N MET A 309 -12.36 29.70 2.32
CA MET A 309 -11.60 29.49 1.07
C MET A 309 -12.14 30.37 -0.08
N ALA A 310 -13.44 30.31 -0.34
CA ALA A 310 -14.06 31.09 -1.42
C ALA A 310 -13.94 32.62 -1.21
N THR A 311 -14.19 33.10 0.01
CA THR A 311 -14.08 34.54 0.32
C THR A 311 -12.62 35.02 0.35
N THR A 312 -11.67 34.17 0.69
CA THR A 312 -10.23 34.44 0.55
C THR A 312 -9.86 34.63 -0.92
N GLY A 313 -10.33 33.75 -1.81
CA GLY A 313 -10.16 33.90 -3.26
C GLY A 313 -10.70 35.24 -3.80
N LEU A 314 -11.90 35.65 -3.37
CA LEU A 314 -12.46 36.96 -3.70
C LEU A 314 -11.59 38.12 -3.16
N LYS A 315 -11.11 38.00 -1.92
CA LYS A 315 -10.26 39.02 -1.29
C LYS A 315 -8.95 39.23 -2.04
N ILE A 316 -8.26 38.13 -2.33
CA ILE A 316 -7.05 38.12 -3.15
C ILE A 316 -7.33 38.76 -4.52
N ALA A 317 -8.41 38.34 -5.17
CA ALA A 317 -8.78 38.86 -6.48
C ALA A 317 -8.96 40.38 -6.50
N TYR A 318 -9.74 40.95 -5.58
CA TYR A 318 -9.98 42.40 -5.62
C TYR A 318 -8.73 43.19 -5.18
N LEU A 319 -7.91 42.67 -4.26
CA LEU A 319 -6.68 43.37 -3.83
C LEU A 319 -5.61 43.37 -4.93
N ILE A 320 -5.47 42.29 -5.69
CA ILE A 320 -4.47 42.18 -6.77
C ILE A 320 -4.90 42.95 -8.02
N THR A 321 -6.19 42.90 -8.38
CA THR A 321 -6.71 43.46 -9.64
C THR A 321 -7.28 44.87 -9.48
N GLY A 322 -7.68 45.27 -8.28
CA GLY A 322 -8.44 46.51 -8.05
C GLY A 322 -9.87 46.47 -8.58
N ASN A 323 -10.40 45.29 -8.96
CA ASN A 323 -11.72 45.17 -9.56
C ASN A 323 -12.85 45.42 -8.53
N LYS A 324 -13.56 46.55 -8.70
CA LYS A 324 -14.64 46.97 -7.80
C LYS A 324 -15.81 46.00 -7.73
N LYS A 325 -16.17 45.33 -8.83
CA LYS A 325 -17.28 44.36 -8.85
C LYS A 325 -16.95 43.13 -8.01
N VAL A 326 -15.70 42.68 -8.04
CA VAL A 326 -15.22 41.58 -7.20
C VAL A 326 -15.23 41.99 -5.74
N LYS A 327 -14.85 43.23 -5.42
CA LYS A 327 -14.95 43.77 -4.06
C LYS A 327 -16.41 43.82 -3.57
N GLU A 328 -17.34 44.31 -4.38
CA GLU A 328 -18.77 44.33 -4.04
C GLU A 328 -19.31 42.92 -3.77
N LEU A 329 -18.86 41.93 -4.55
CA LEU A 329 -19.21 40.53 -4.36
C LEU A 329 -18.61 39.95 -3.07
N TYR A 330 -17.36 40.29 -2.75
CA TYR A 330 -16.73 39.96 -1.46
C TYR A 330 -17.52 40.54 -0.28
N ASP A 331 -17.78 41.85 -0.30
CA ASP A 331 -18.49 42.54 0.77
C ASP A 331 -19.89 41.91 0.99
N LYS A 332 -20.59 41.59 -0.11
CA LYS A 332 -21.89 40.90 -0.06
C LYS A 332 -21.81 39.55 0.65
N TRP A 333 -20.83 38.72 0.30
CA TRP A 333 -20.71 37.39 0.91
C TRP A 333 -20.26 37.45 2.37
N VAL A 334 -19.33 38.34 2.71
CA VAL A 334 -18.93 38.57 4.10
C VAL A 334 -20.14 38.96 4.96
N GLU A 335 -21.04 39.80 4.44
CA GLU A 335 -22.28 40.19 5.12
C GLU A 335 -23.23 38.99 5.30
N ILE A 336 -23.49 38.22 4.23
CA ILE A 336 -24.38 37.05 4.28
C ILE A 336 -23.88 35.99 5.28
N LEU A 337 -22.57 35.79 5.31
CA LEU A 337 -21.92 34.76 6.14
C LEU A 337 -21.70 35.20 7.59
N GLN A 338 -21.84 36.49 7.89
CA GLN A 338 -21.82 37.04 9.25
C GLN A 338 -20.51 36.74 10.01
N TYR A 339 -19.35 36.67 9.35
CA TYR A 339 -18.07 36.32 9.99
C TYR A 339 -17.78 37.10 11.29
N ARG A 340 -18.12 38.40 11.31
CA ARG A 340 -17.87 39.28 12.46
C ARG A 340 -18.61 38.85 13.73
N GLU A 341 -19.78 38.25 13.59
CA GLU A 341 -20.60 37.79 14.72
C GLU A 341 -20.01 36.54 15.39
N PHE A 342 -19.17 35.79 14.68
CA PHE A 342 -18.58 34.54 15.18
C PHE A 342 -17.19 34.71 15.81
N LYS A 343 -16.64 35.92 15.84
CA LYS A 343 -15.29 36.19 16.40
C LYS A 343 -15.15 35.77 17.87
N ASP A 344 -16.25 35.87 18.63
CA ASP A 344 -16.32 35.51 20.06
C ASP A 344 -17.12 34.20 20.31
N SER A 345 -17.42 33.44 19.25
CA SER A 345 -18.18 32.18 19.38
C SER A 345 -17.40 31.11 20.15
N GLU A 346 -18.09 30.33 20.99
CA GLU A 346 -17.53 29.15 21.65
C GLU A 346 -17.48 27.91 20.73
N GLU A 347 -18.12 27.96 19.55
CA GLU A 347 -18.09 26.87 18.55
C GLU A 347 -16.66 26.66 18.03
N ASN A 348 -16.18 25.41 18.03
CA ASN A 348 -14.89 25.07 17.43
C ASN A 348 -15.09 24.70 15.95
N PHE A 349 -14.49 25.47 15.06
CA PHE A 349 -14.64 25.28 13.60
C PHE A 349 -13.80 24.13 13.02
N MET A 350 -12.88 23.57 13.80
CA MET A 350 -11.90 22.56 13.34
C MET A 350 -12.19 21.16 13.86
N GLY A 351 -13.21 20.96 14.71
CA GLY A 351 -13.68 19.65 15.14
C GLY A 351 -13.05 19.14 16.44
N GLU A 352 -12.91 17.82 16.56
CA GLU A 352 -12.41 17.12 17.74
C GLU A 352 -10.93 16.70 17.59
N GLU A 353 -10.25 16.44 18.72
CA GLU A 353 -8.85 16.01 18.74
C GLU A 353 -8.64 14.74 17.89
N ARG A 354 -7.56 14.70 17.12
CA ARG A 354 -7.19 13.61 16.19
C ARG A 354 -8.10 13.41 14.97
N GLU A 355 -8.92 14.39 14.62
CA GLU A 355 -9.74 14.37 13.42
C GLU A 355 -9.41 15.53 12.47
N ASN A 356 -10.11 15.61 11.33
CA ASN A 356 -10.16 16.79 10.46
C ASN A 356 -8.85 17.34 9.85
N TYR A 357 -7.81 16.51 9.69
CA TYR A 357 -6.52 16.93 9.12
C TYR A 357 -6.62 17.51 7.70
N ASP A 358 -7.49 16.95 6.85
CA ASP A 358 -7.65 17.36 5.46
C ASP A 358 -8.14 18.80 5.36
N ASP A 359 -9.25 19.12 6.01
CA ASP A 359 -9.84 20.47 5.98
C ASP A 359 -8.92 21.47 6.69
N THR A 360 -8.25 21.08 7.79
CA THR A 360 -7.29 21.95 8.49
C THR A 360 -6.10 22.34 7.59
N ASP A 361 -5.50 21.40 6.88
CA ASP A 361 -4.39 21.69 5.96
C ASP A 361 -4.83 22.58 4.78
N HIS A 362 -6.08 22.41 4.33
CA HIS A 362 -6.70 23.30 3.35
C HIS A 362 -6.95 24.71 3.91
N LEU A 363 -7.24 24.90 5.20
CA LEU A 363 -7.64 26.23 5.72
C LEU A 363 -6.49 27.07 6.28
N LEU A 364 -5.50 26.45 6.93
CA LEU A 364 -4.44 27.19 7.61
C LEU A 364 -3.65 28.15 6.71
N PRO A 365 -3.33 27.83 5.44
CA PRO A 365 -2.58 28.74 4.56
C PRO A 365 -3.39 29.99 4.20
N ASP A 366 -4.70 29.85 4.04
CA ASP A 366 -5.63 30.96 3.83
C ASP A 366 -5.70 31.86 5.05
N LEU A 367 -5.85 31.27 6.24
CA LEU A 367 -5.85 32.01 7.51
C LEU A 367 -4.52 32.72 7.77
N TYR A 368 -3.40 32.09 7.41
CA TYR A 368 -2.07 32.72 7.44
C TYR A 368 -2.02 33.96 6.54
N LEU A 369 -2.49 33.84 5.30
CA LEU A 369 -2.51 34.97 4.37
C LEU A 369 -3.45 36.08 4.86
N LEU A 370 -4.66 35.73 5.32
CA LEU A 370 -5.64 36.68 5.85
C LEU A 370 -5.09 37.46 7.05
N ASN A 371 -4.28 36.84 7.91
CA ASN A 371 -3.59 37.54 9.00
C ASN A 371 -2.63 38.64 8.52
N ILE A 372 -2.15 38.58 7.27
CA ILE A 372 -1.25 39.57 6.67
C ILE A 372 -2.04 40.68 5.97
N ILE A 373 -3.15 40.34 5.30
CA ILE A 373 -3.84 41.25 4.36
C ILE A 373 -5.20 41.77 4.86
N GLU A 374 -5.71 41.27 5.99
CA GLU A 374 -6.96 41.77 6.58
C GLU A 374 -6.71 43.03 7.41
N GLU A 375 -7.52 44.06 7.14
CA GLU A 375 -7.48 45.35 7.83
C GLU A 375 -8.70 45.56 8.74
N ASP A 376 -9.79 44.82 8.53
CA ASP A 376 -10.97 44.84 9.40
C ASP A 376 -10.69 44.05 10.69
N GLU A 377 -10.68 44.75 11.83
CA GLU A 377 -10.32 44.18 13.14
C GLU A 377 -11.23 43.02 13.55
N ASP A 378 -12.51 43.06 13.20
CA ASP A 378 -13.48 42.04 13.59
C ASP A 378 -13.35 40.78 12.73
N LEU A 379 -13.10 40.94 11.42
CA LEU A 379 -12.77 39.82 10.54
C LEU A 379 -11.43 39.18 10.94
N LEU A 380 -10.42 39.99 11.23
CA LEU A 380 -9.12 39.49 11.69
C LEU A 380 -9.25 38.72 13.01
N ALA A 381 -10.08 39.19 13.94
CA ALA A 381 -10.37 38.47 15.18
C ALA A 381 -11.02 37.11 14.91
N PHE A 382 -12.00 37.04 13.99
CA PHE A 382 -12.61 35.77 13.57
C PHE A 382 -11.60 34.79 12.95
N TYR A 383 -10.73 35.25 12.05
CA TYR A 383 -9.71 34.39 11.44
C TYR A 383 -8.69 33.88 12.46
N LYS A 384 -8.22 34.73 13.38
CA LYS A 384 -7.34 34.30 14.48
C LYS A 384 -8.01 33.30 15.40
N LYS A 385 -9.31 33.45 15.66
CA LYS A 385 -10.09 32.46 16.40
C LYS A 385 -10.14 31.11 15.69
N CYS A 386 -10.29 31.06 14.36
CA CYS A 386 -10.21 29.82 13.58
C CYS A 386 -8.82 29.14 13.69
N VAL A 387 -7.74 29.92 13.69
CA VAL A 387 -6.38 29.38 13.90
C VAL A 387 -6.22 28.84 15.32
N LYS A 388 -6.80 29.52 16.33
CA LYS A 388 -6.79 29.07 17.73
C LYS A 388 -7.58 27.78 17.93
N ASP A 389 -8.72 27.63 17.26
CA ASP A 389 -9.50 26.40 17.25
C ASP A 389 -8.66 25.25 16.68
N SER A 390 -7.99 25.46 15.55
CA SER A 390 -7.08 24.49 14.93
C SER A 390 -5.96 24.08 15.88
N TRP A 391 -5.32 25.05 16.54
CA TRP A 391 -4.29 24.77 17.55
C TRP A 391 -4.85 23.93 18.70
N SER A 392 -6.05 24.22 19.19
CA SER A 392 -6.65 23.48 20.31
C SER A 392 -6.85 21.99 19.99
N VAL A 393 -7.15 21.68 18.72
CA VAL A 393 -7.37 20.33 18.18
C VAL A 393 -6.06 19.62 17.87
N HIS A 394 -5.08 20.32 17.29
CA HIS A 394 -3.90 19.70 16.67
C HIS A 394 -2.57 19.94 17.40
N LYS A 395 -2.57 20.63 18.55
CA LYS A 395 -1.34 20.96 19.31
C LYS A 395 -0.45 19.77 19.65
N ASN A 396 -1.00 18.56 19.72
CA ASN A 396 -0.28 17.33 20.09
C ASN A 396 0.24 16.52 18.88
N ASP A 397 -0.06 16.96 17.66
CA ASP A 397 0.21 16.20 16.42
C ASP A 397 1.65 16.33 15.91
N LYS A 398 2.39 17.31 16.45
CA LYS A 398 3.77 17.65 16.05
C LYS A 398 3.93 18.01 14.57
N LEU A 399 2.89 18.50 13.90
CA LEU A 399 2.97 18.89 12.48
C LEU A 399 3.66 20.26 12.35
N SER A 400 4.84 20.30 11.72
CA SER A 400 5.63 21.55 11.61
C SER A 400 4.89 22.65 10.88
N TRP A 401 4.19 22.31 9.79
CA TRP A 401 3.40 23.27 9.02
C TRP A 401 2.35 23.97 9.88
N PHE A 402 1.61 23.21 10.69
CA PHE A 402 0.55 23.74 11.54
C PHE A 402 1.14 24.60 12.65
N ASN A 403 2.14 24.08 13.35
CA ASN A 403 2.79 24.77 14.46
C ASN A 403 3.43 26.10 14.06
N PHE A 404 4.09 26.17 12.91
CA PHE A 404 4.68 27.42 12.42
C PHE A 404 3.61 28.44 12.02
N ILE A 405 2.46 28.01 11.48
CA ILE A 405 1.34 28.93 11.23
C ILE A 405 0.75 29.43 12.55
N TYR A 406 0.61 28.57 13.56
CA TYR A 406 0.15 28.99 14.89
C TYR A 406 1.06 30.06 15.49
N GLN A 407 2.38 29.85 15.44
CA GLN A 407 3.36 30.83 15.90
C GLN A 407 3.27 32.14 15.13
N ALA A 408 3.21 32.08 13.79
CA ALA A 408 3.18 33.27 12.95
C ALA A 408 1.89 34.11 13.09
N VAL A 409 0.76 33.49 13.45
CA VAL A 409 -0.53 34.17 13.54
C VAL A 409 -0.90 34.55 14.97
N LEU A 410 -0.65 33.67 15.93
CA LEU A 410 -1.10 33.81 17.32
C LEU A 410 0.01 34.29 18.27
N GLY A 411 1.28 34.03 17.96
CA GLY A 411 2.43 34.39 18.80
C GLY A 411 3.27 33.18 19.24
N ASP A 412 4.46 33.47 19.77
CA ASP A 412 5.49 32.47 20.13
C ASP A 412 5.05 31.49 21.24
N GLU A 413 4.03 31.84 22.03
CA GLU A 413 3.47 30.94 23.04
C GLU A 413 2.60 29.81 22.46
N PHE A 414 2.27 29.87 21.17
CA PHE A 414 1.51 28.85 20.45
C PHE A 414 2.44 27.93 19.64
N GLY A 415 1.95 26.74 19.29
CA GLY A 415 2.74 25.72 18.59
C GLY A 415 3.73 24.93 19.48
N ASP A 416 4.48 24.03 18.85
CA ASP A 416 5.46 23.15 19.48
C ASP A 416 6.75 23.12 18.64
N SER A 417 7.74 23.93 19.02
CA SER A 417 9.00 24.06 18.26
C SER A 417 9.80 22.76 18.24
N GLU A 418 9.91 22.06 19.37
CA GLU A 418 10.66 20.79 19.45
C GLU A 418 10.00 19.71 18.58
N GLY A 419 8.66 19.56 18.68
CA GLY A 419 7.91 18.65 17.83
C GLY A 419 7.97 19.01 16.34
N SER A 420 8.01 20.30 16.01
CA SER A 420 8.14 20.78 14.64
C SER A 420 9.50 20.44 14.04
N ILE A 421 10.58 20.63 14.79
CA ILE A 421 11.93 20.20 14.36
C ILE A 421 11.98 18.69 14.23
N TRP A 422 11.45 17.93 15.20
CA TRP A 422 11.37 16.47 15.14
C TRP A 422 10.59 15.96 13.92
N ASN A 423 9.51 16.63 13.53
CA ASN A 423 8.72 16.24 12.36
C ASN A 423 9.49 16.45 11.04
N LEU A 424 10.20 17.57 10.87
CA LEU A 424 11.10 17.78 9.71
C LEU A 424 12.31 16.84 9.74
N GLN A 425 12.84 16.55 10.93
CA GLN A 425 13.90 15.56 11.13
C GLN A 425 13.42 14.18 10.69
N THR A 426 12.22 13.74 11.06
CA THR A 426 11.76 12.39 10.68
C THR A 426 11.26 12.27 9.23
N PHE A 427 11.25 13.36 8.46
CA PHE A 427 10.84 13.36 7.04
C PHE A 427 11.85 12.61 6.13
N PRO A 428 11.46 11.55 5.42
CA PRO A 428 12.35 10.80 4.53
C PRO A 428 12.52 11.49 3.17
N THR A 429 13.72 11.49 2.59
CA THR A 429 13.94 11.98 1.21
C THR A 429 13.51 10.98 0.15
N ASN A 430 13.47 9.69 0.49
CA ASN A 430 12.78 8.68 -0.28
C ASN A 430 11.27 8.79 -0.02
N ARG A 431 10.53 9.30 -1.00
CA ARG A 431 9.07 9.50 -0.93
C ARG A 431 8.30 8.46 -1.73
N ILE A 432 8.88 7.28 -1.91
CA ILE A 432 8.21 6.18 -2.58
C ILE A 432 7.16 5.58 -1.65
N LEU A 433 5.96 5.37 -2.18
CA LEU A 433 4.88 4.71 -1.46
C LEU A 433 5.27 3.26 -1.15
N GLN A 434 5.30 2.92 0.13
CA GLN A 434 5.72 1.62 0.63
C GLN A 434 4.65 1.02 1.53
N PRO A 435 4.49 -0.32 1.51
CA PRO A 435 3.62 -0.98 2.46
C PRO A 435 4.04 -0.71 3.90
N GLN A 436 3.06 -0.37 4.75
CA GLN A 436 3.31 -0.08 6.15
C GLN A 436 2.26 -0.77 7.03
N MET A 437 2.71 -1.52 8.04
CA MET A 437 1.85 -2.19 9.02
C MET A 437 2.42 -1.98 10.42
N ASN A 438 2.13 -0.84 11.04
CA ASN A 438 2.60 -0.56 12.40
C ASN A 438 1.76 -1.29 13.47
N SER A 439 0.58 -1.80 13.14
CA SER A 439 -0.30 -2.48 14.10
C SER A 439 0.25 -3.78 14.70
N ILE A 440 1.28 -4.36 14.07
CA ILE A 440 1.99 -5.57 14.50
C ILE A 440 3.24 -5.28 15.34
N ARG A 441 3.62 -4.01 15.46
CA ARG A 441 4.81 -3.59 16.18
C ARG A 441 4.54 -3.64 17.68
N ASN A 442 5.54 -4.09 18.43
CA ASN A 442 5.48 -4.15 19.90
C ASN A 442 6.12 -2.92 20.56
N ASP A 443 6.84 -2.09 19.78
CA ASP A 443 7.49 -0.86 20.24
C ASP A 443 6.57 0.38 20.17
N ILE A 444 5.33 0.21 19.69
CA ILE A 444 4.34 1.29 19.58
C ILE A 444 3.25 1.05 20.63
N GLU A 445 3.04 2.06 21.46
CA GLU A 445 1.90 2.12 22.37
C GLU A 445 0.63 2.48 21.59
N PHE A 446 -0.48 1.85 21.96
CA PHE A 446 -1.75 1.99 21.26
C PHE A 446 -2.78 2.74 22.08
N TYR A 447 -3.52 3.60 21.39
CA TYR A 447 -4.75 4.23 21.87
C TYR A 447 -5.93 3.56 21.17
N ASN A 448 -6.91 3.10 21.94
CA ASN A 448 -8.13 2.48 21.42
C ASN A 448 -9.32 3.41 21.69
N ASN A 449 -9.97 3.89 20.64
CA ASN A 449 -11.21 4.64 20.74
C ASN A 449 -12.31 3.92 19.95
N ASN A 450 -13.35 3.43 20.64
CA ASN A 450 -14.53 2.80 20.02
C ASN A 450 -14.25 1.68 18.99
N GLY A 451 -13.11 0.99 19.09
CA GLY A 451 -12.72 -0.10 18.18
C GLY A 451 -11.67 0.30 17.13
N ASP A 452 -11.41 1.60 16.96
CA ASP A 452 -10.34 2.09 16.10
C ASP A 452 -9.02 2.16 16.90
N LYS A 453 -8.09 1.30 16.48
CA LYS A 453 -6.75 1.19 17.06
C LYS A 453 -5.81 2.18 16.37
N GLN A 454 -5.26 3.12 17.12
CA GLN A 454 -4.29 4.12 16.64
C GLN A 454 -3.02 4.10 17.49
N ALA A 455 -1.96 4.76 17.04
CA ALA A 455 -0.80 5.03 17.89
C ALA A 455 -1.19 5.99 19.03
N LEU A 456 -0.61 5.80 20.22
CA LEU A 456 -0.78 6.73 21.33
C LEU A 456 -0.09 8.07 21.05
N HIS A 457 1.04 8.05 20.35
CA HIS A 457 1.82 9.23 19.97
C HIS A 457 1.94 9.36 18.46
N PRO A 458 2.12 10.59 17.91
CA PRO A 458 2.34 10.77 16.47
C PRO A 458 3.51 9.93 16.00
N LEU A 459 3.35 9.22 14.89
CA LEU A 459 4.43 8.44 14.30
C LEU A 459 5.45 9.37 13.63
N PRO A 460 6.75 9.02 13.65
CA PRO A 460 7.75 9.70 12.84
C PRO A 460 7.38 9.58 11.35
N VAL A 461 7.65 10.60 10.55
CA VAL A 461 7.14 10.69 9.16
C VAL A 461 7.57 9.48 8.32
N TYR A 462 8.80 8.97 8.48
CA TYR A 462 9.28 7.76 7.79
C TYR A 462 8.54 6.46 8.16
N ALA A 463 7.76 6.45 9.24
CA ALA A 463 6.95 5.31 9.66
C ALA A 463 5.45 5.53 9.40
N ARG A 464 5.05 6.73 8.98
CA ARG A 464 3.66 7.02 8.68
C ARG A 464 3.24 6.29 7.41
N PRO A 465 2.09 5.61 7.42
CA PRO A 465 1.57 4.98 6.22
C PRO A 465 1.17 6.06 5.19
N SER A 466 1.84 6.10 4.03
CA SER A 466 1.47 6.94 2.89
C SER A 466 0.87 6.03 1.81
N ASP A 467 -0.42 6.15 1.51
CA ASP A 467 -1.14 5.28 0.55
C ASP A 467 -1.86 6.03 -0.57
N ASN A 468 -1.78 7.36 -0.58
CA ASN A 468 -2.26 8.20 -1.67
C ASN A 468 -1.32 9.40 -1.85
N GLU A 469 -1.62 10.25 -2.82
CA GLU A 469 -0.85 11.47 -3.05
C GLU A 469 -0.98 12.50 -1.92
N TYR A 470 -2.00 12.41 -1.06
CA TYR A 470 -2.38 13.45 -0.11
C TYR A 470 -1.75 13.22 1.27
N GLU A 471 -0.54 13.73 1.45
CA GLU A 471 0.18 13.67 2.73
C GLU A 471 -0.66 14.21 3.91
N TRP A 472 -1.53 15.18 3.66
CA TRP A 472 -2.37 15.86 4.66
C TRP A 472 -3.68 15.15 5.02
N LYS A 473 -4.16 14.20 4.22
CA LYS A 473 -5.44 13.51 4.50
C LYS A 473 -5.38 12.52 5.65
N ARG A 474 -4.16 12.12 6.05
CA ARG A 474 -3.98 11.03 7.00
C ARG A 474 -3.50 11.52 8.35
N SER A 475 -4.15 11.01 9.39
CA SER A 475 -3.73 11.22 10.77
C SER A 475 -2.28 10.76 11.00
N PRO A 476 -1.45 11.54 11.73
CA PRO A 476 -0.12 11.13 12.13
C PRO A 476 -0.11 9.95 13.12
N TYR A 477 -1.28 9.57 13.66
CA TYR A 477 -1.46 8.40 14.53
C TYR A 477 -1.87 7.13 13.77
N ALA A 478 -2.09 7.21 12.47
CA ALA A 478 -2.51 6.08 11.66
C ALA A 478 -1.44 4.98 11.64
N LEU A 479 -1.82 3.76 11.97
CA LEU A 479 -0.89 2.64 12.09
C LEU A 479 -0.54 2.02 10.75
N ASP A 480 -1.56 1.62 10.00
CA ASP A 480 -1.39 0.79 8.81
C ASP A 480 -1.75 1.57 7.55
N GLY A 481 -1.13 1.19 6.44
CA GLY A 481 -1.25 1.82 5.14
C GLY A 481 -1.65 0.86 4.05
N TRP A 482 -1.31 1.26 2.81
CA TRP A 482 -1.38 0.36 1.67
C TRP A 482 -0.59 -0.90 1.96
N LEU A 483 -1.09 -2.06 1.53
CA LEU A 483 -0.38 -3.33 1.64
C LEU A 483 -0.28 -3.95 0.25
N SER A 484 0.80 -4.70 0.01
CA SER A 484 0.91 -5.49 -1.22
C SER A 484 -0.19 -6.53 -1.26
N ARG A 485 -0.81 -6.67 -2.43
CA ARG A 485 -1.76 -7.74 -2.73
C ARG A 485 -1.02 -9.09 -2.70
N THR A 486 -1.70 -10.12 -2.22
CA THR A 486 -1.11 -11.45 -2.03
C THR A 486 -0.90 -12.15 -3.37
N ILE A 487 0.32 -12.65 -3.58
CA ILE A 487 0.71 -13.48 -4.72
C ILE A 487 0.60 -14.94 -4.33
N ASN A 488 -0.17 -15.69 -5.12
CA ASN A 488 -0.37 -17.13 -4.95
C ASN A 488 0.67 -17.96 -5.71
N VAL A 489 1.11 -17.46 -6.87
CA VAL A 489 2.02 -18.15 -7.79
C VAL A 489 2.97 -17.12 -8.39
N LEU A 490 4.27 -17.42 -8.40
CA LEU A 490 5.25 -16.71 -9.22
C LEU A 490 6.07 -17.74 -10.00
N GLU A 491 5.97 -17.67 -11.33
CA GLU A 491 6.68 -18.54 -12.25
C GLU A 491 7.76 -17.77 -12.98
N VAL A 492 8.93 -18.39 -13.06
CA VAL A 492 10.10 -17.85 -13.76
C VAL A 492 10.32 -18.70 -15.01
N SER A 493 10.46 -18.04 -16.16
CA SER A 493 10.72 -18.76 -17.40
C SER A 493 12.02 -19.56 -17.32
N PRO A 494 12.03 -20.84 -17.74
CA PRO A 494 13.23 -21.67 -17.75
C PRO A 494 14.24 -21.24 -18.82
N TYR A 495 13.84 -20.36 -19.76
CA TYR A 495 14.69 -19.85 -20.83
C TYR A 495 15.39 -18.55 -20.48
N ASP A 496 14.68 -17.68 -19.78
CA ASP A 496 15.10 -16.33 -19.50
C ASP A 496 14.44 -15.85 -18.22
N ASN A 497 15.25 -15.70 -17.16
CA ASN A 497 14.74 -15.29 -15.85
C ASN A 497 14.20 -13.85 -15.80
N TYR A 498 14.37 -13.07 -16.88
CA TYR A 498 13.72 -11.78 -17.04
C TYR A 498 12.21 -11.90 -17.27
N VAL A 499 11.78 -13.02 -17.86
CA VAL A 499 10.37 -13.31 -18.13
C VAL A 499 9.77 -14.04 -16.94
N GLN A 500 8.84 -13.37 -16.25
CA GLN A 500 8.20 -13.90 -15.04
C GLN A 500 6.71 -13.61 -15.05
N PHE A 501 5.91 -14.47 -14.42
CA PHE A 501 4.48 -14.32 -14.26
C PHE A 501 4.10 -14.45 -12.79
N ALA A 502 3.29 -13.52 -12.29
CA ALA A 502 2.78 -13.53 -10.93
C ALA A 502 1.25 -13.54 -10.95
N ILE A 503 0.65 -14.44 -10.17
CA ILE A 503 -0.80 -14.59 -10.04
C ILE A 503 -1.23 -14.14 -8.66
N GLU A 504 -2.15 -13.19 -8.62
CA GLU A 504 -2.77 -12.69 -7.39
C GLU A 504 -3.84 -13.67 -6.86
N THR A 505 -4.20 -13.55 -5.59
CA THR A 505 -5.30 -14.33 -5.00
C THR A 505 -6.65 -14.19 -5.71
N ASN A 506 -6.95 -13.06 -6.36
CA ASN A 506 -8.16 -12.88 -7.17
C ASN A 506 -8.04 -13.45 -8.61
N GLY A 507 -6.91 -14.08 -8.94
CA GLY A 507 -6.64 -14.66 -10.26
C GLY A 507 -6.23 -13.66 -11.35
N SER A 508 -5.89 -12.42 -11.00
CA SER A 508 -5.24 -11.48 -11.91
C SER A 508 -3.81 -11.91 -12.19
N VAL A 509 -3.40 -11.87 -13.46
CA VAL A 509 -2.05 -12.21 -13.89
C VAL A 509 -1.25 -10.95 -14.16
N HIS A 510 0.00 -10.92 -13.71
CA HIS A 510 0.95 -9.88 -13.99
C HIS A 510 2.19 -10.50 -14.63
N ARG A 511 2.81 -9.80 -15.58
CA ARG A 511 4.04 -10.23 -16.25
C ARG A 511 5.15 -9.22 -16.02
N SER A 512 6.35 -9.73 -15.80
CA SER A 512 7.59 -8.95 -15.85
C SER A 512 8.44 -9.40 -17.03
N LEU A 513 9.07 -8.43 -17.68
CA LEU A 513 10.16 -8.61 -18.66
C LEU A 513 11.48 -8.01 -18.14
N THR A 514 11.52 -7.69 -16.85
CA THR A 514 12.61 -6.98 -16.18
C THR A 514 13.04 -7.72 -14.93
N LYS A 515 12.89 -9.05 -14.89
CA LYS A 515 13.30 -9.91 -13.76
C LYS A 515 12.64 -9.50 -12.43
N GLY A 516 11.40 -9.02 -12.49
CA GLY A 516 10.64 -8.63 -11.31
C GLY A 516 10.64 -7.13 -11.00
N GLU A 517 11.48 -6.32 -11.66
CA GLU A 517 11.56 -4.87 -11.34
C GLU A 517 10.29 -4.07 -11.68
N THR A 518 9.62 -4.47 -12.76
CA THR A 518 8.37 -3.86 -13.21
C THR A 518 7.42 -4.96 -13.61
N TRP A 519 6.15 -4.75 -13.27
CA TRP A 519 5.08 -5.70 -13.55
C TRP A 519 3.92 -5.01 -14.21
N GLN A 520 3.45 -5.59 -15.31
CA GLN A 520 2.26 -5.16 -16.02
C GLN A 520 1.16 -6.20 -15.82
N LYS A 521 -0.06 -5.76 -15.47
CA LYS A 521 -1.23 -6.63 -15.51
C LYS A 521 -1.52 -7.08 -16.94
N MET A 522 -1.82 -8.36 -17.09
CA MET A 522 -2.19 -8.99 -18.34
C MET A 522 -3.71 -8.94 -18.50
N ASP A 523 -4.17 -8.56 -19.69
CA ASP A 523 -5.58 -8.59 -20.07
C ASP A 523 -5.95 -9.92 -20.74
N GLY A 524 -7.25 -10.18 -20.86
CA GLY A 524 -7.78 -11.37 -21.55
C GLY A 524 -7.87 -12.65 -20.70
N LEU A 525 -7.49 -12.59 -19.42
CA LEU A 525 -7.69 -13.67 -18.45
C LEU A 525 -8.32 -13.16 -17.15
N SER A 526 -9.14 -14.01 -16.53
CA SER A 526 -9.74 -13.78 -15.22
C SER A 526 -9.82 -15.09 -14.44
N GLY A 527 -9.77 -15.03 -13.10
CA GLY A 527 -9.91 -16.21 -12.25
C GLY A 527 -8.82 -17.25 -12.48
N VAL A 528 -7.57 -16.83 -12.72
CA VAL A 528 -6.44 -17.73 -12.96
C VAL A 528 -5.97 -18.35 -11.65
N ASN A 529 -5.90 -19.68 -11.59
CA ASN A 529 -5.42 -20.43 -10.42
C ASN A 529 -3.95 -20.86 -10.56
N ASP A 530 -3.52 -21.15 -11.79
CA ASP A 530 -2.18 -21.61 -12.09
C ASP A 530 -1.78 -21.25 -13.52
N ILE A 531 -0.48 -21.08 -13.77
CA ILE A 531 0.07 -20.79 -15.11
C ILE A 531 1.30 -21.65 -15.34
N LEU A 532 1.41 -22.31 -16.49
CA LEU A 532 2.56 -23.15 -16.83
C LEU A 532 3.29 -22.60 -18.05
N LEU A 533 4.57 -22.29 -17.85
CA LEU A 533 5.52 -21.91 -18.89
C LEU A 533 6.15 -23.19 -19.44
N PHE A 534 6.12 -23.40 -20.75
CA PHE A 534 6.67 -24.61 -21.35
C PHE A 534 8.20 -24.56 -21.38
N SER A 535 8.85 -25.65 -20.97
CA SER A 535 10.32 -25.77 -21.00
C SER A 535 10.92 -26.05 -22.38
N ASN A 536 10.09 -26.38 -23.39
CA ASN A 536 10.49 -26.61 -24.79
C ASN A 536 9.99 -25.56 -25.80
N TYR A 537 9.10 -24.64 -25.38
CA TYR A 537 8.60 -23.55 -26.23
C TYR A 537 8.55 -22.23 -25.45
N ARG A 538 9.46 -21.29 -25.74
CA ARG A 538 9.60 -20.02 -24.99
C ARG A 538 8.38 -19.10 -25.04
N TRP A 539 7.51 -19.25 -26.03
CA TRP A 539 6.34 -18.41 -26.26
C TRP A 539 5.01 -19.06 -25.90
N LEU A 540 5.03 -20.36 -25.59
CA LEU A 540 3.84 -21.12 -25.26
C LEU A 540 3.61 -21.07 -23.75
N VAL A 541 2.39 -20.66 -23.37
CA VAL A 541 1.95 -20.58 -21.98
C VAL A 541 0.54 -21.13 -21.88
N ILE A 542 0.24 -21.90 -20.83
CA ILE A 542 -1.14 -22.29 -20.50
C ILE A 542 -1.54 -21.75 -19.13
N ALA A 543 -2.80 -21.36 -19.00
CA ALA A 543 -3.38 -20.84 -17.77
C ALA A 543 -4.62 -21.65 -17.38
N ALA A 544 -4.68 -22.04 -16.12
CA ALA A 544 -5.81 -22.70 -15.50
C ALA A 544 -6.74 -21.63 -14.95
N THR A 545 -7.98 -21.59 -15.40
CA THR A 545 -8.96 -20.57 -14.96
C THR A 545 -10.23 -21.22 -14.41
N GLU A 546 -11.02 -20.44 -13.68
CA GLU A 546 -12.39 -20.80 -13.28
C GLU A 546 -13.32 -21.09 -14.47
N HIS A 547 -12.93 -20.69 -15.69
CA HIS A 547 -13.72 -20.85 -16.91
C HIS A 547 -13.14 -21.88 -17.89
N GLY A 548 -12.10 -22.62 -17.50
CA GLY A 548 -11.43 -23.61 -18.33
C GLY A 548 -9.93 -23.36 -18.50
N ILE A 549 -9.30 -24.04 -19.46
CA ILE A 549 -7.88 -23.88 -19.78
C ILE A 549 -7.75 -22.93 -20.97
N TYR A 550 -6.87 -21.95 -20.82
CA TYR A 550 -6.48 -21.03 -21.87
C TYR A 550 -5.02 -21.25 -22.25
N ARG A 551 -4.67 -20.96 -23.49
CA ARG A 551 -3.30 -21.02 -23.99
C ARG A 551 -2.94 -19.76 -24.78
N SER A 552 -1.65 -19.47 -24.82
CA SER A 552 -1.08 -18.36 -25.56
C SER A 552 0.15 -18.82 -26.34
N PHE A 553 0.27 -18.35 -27.59
CA PHE A 553 1.41 -18.60 -28.48
C PHE A 553 2.35 -17.39 -28.59
N ASN A 554 2.15 -16.36 -27.76
CA ASN A 554 2.89 -15.10 -27.80
C ASN A 554 3.19 -14.60 -26.38
N CYS A 555 3.68 -15.50 -25.51
CA CYS A 555 4.10 -15.16 -24.15
C CYS A 555 3.01 -14.47 -23.32
N GLY A 556 1.74 -14.83 -23.53
CA GLY A 556 0.59 -14.28 -22.82
C GLY A 556 0.02 -12.98 -23.38
N ASP A 557 0.53 -12.42 -24.50
CA ASP A 557 -0.04 -11.19 -25.08
C ASP A 557 -1.49 -11.37 -25.55
N THR A 558 -1.83 -12.56 -26.07
CA THR A 558 -3.20 -12.95 -26.40
C THR A 558 -3.48 -14.38 -25.95
N TRP A 559 -4.74 -14.66 -25.60
CA TRP A 559 -5.18 -15.94 -25.07
C TRP A 559 -6.33 -16.51 -25.90
N GLU A 560 -6.31 -17.82 -26.09
CA GLU A 560 -7.44 -18.58 -26.63
C GLU A 560 -7.82 -19.70 -25.68
N LYS A 561 -9.12 -20.01 -25.58
CA LYS A 561 -9.60 -21.12 -24.78
C LYS A 561 -9.27 -22.43 -25.49
N SER A 562 -8.55 -23.33 -24.82
CA SER A 562 -8.19 -24.66 -25.36
C SER A 562 -9.08 -25.78 -24.84
N SER A 563 -9.68 -25.62 -23.65
CA SER A 563 -10.54 -26.64 -23.03
C SER A 563 -11.53 -26.03 -22.03
N ASP A 564 -12.70 -26.66 -21.87
CA ASP A 564 -13.66 -26.35 -20.80
C ASP A 564 -13.29 -26.96 -19.43
N LEU A 565 -12.23 -27.77 -19.39
CA LEU A 565 -11.78 -28.42 -18.17
C LEU A 565 -11.31 -27.38 -17.14
N VAL A 566 -11.93 -27.37 -15.95
CA VAL A 566 -11.50 -26.52 -14.83
C VAL A 566 -10.47 -27.29 -14.01
N VAL A 567 -9.29 -26.69 -13.83
CA VAL A 567 -8.14 -27.33 -13.17
C VAL A 567 -7.55 -26.40 -12.14
N ASP A 568 -6.97 -26.98 -11.10
CA ASP A 568 -6.37 -26.26 -9.98
C ASP A 568 -4.85 -26.10 -10.17
N ARG A 569 -4.20 -27.06 -10.84
CA ARG A 569 -2.73 -27.08 -10.99
C ARG A 569 -2.28 -27.90 -12.19
N PHE A 570 -1.21 -27.42 -12.84
CA PHE A 570 -0.49 -28.15 -13.88
C PHE A 570 0.85 -28.72 -13.39
N TYR A 571 1.21 -29.86 -13.97
CA TYR A 571 2.52 -30.48 -13.86
C TYR A 571 3.03 -30.86 -15.24
N GLN A 572 4.30 -30.59 -15.53
CA GLN A 572 4.94 -30.99 -16.78
C GLN A 572 5.93 -32.12 -16.52
N LYS A 573 5.93 -33.15 -17.38
CA LYS A 573 6.85 -34.27 -17.27
C LYS A 573 8.28 -33.81 -17.61
N SER A 574 9.24 -34.07 -16.73
CA SER A 574 10.62 -33.54 -16.81
C SER A 574 11.36 -33.96 -18.09
N LYS A 575 11.24 -35.22 -18.52
CA LYS A 575 11.90 -35.72 -19.76
C LYS A 575 11.11 -35.53 -21.04
N ASN A 576 9.84 -35.13 -20.96
CA ASN A 576 9.01 -34.87 -22.14
C ASN A 576 7.97 -33.82 -21.83
N SER A 577 8.31 -32.57 -22.13
CA SER A 577 7.49 -31.40 -21.84
C SER A 577 6.18 -31.30 -22.63
N ASN A 578 5.97 -32.15 -23.64
CA ASN A 578 4.69 -32.28 -24.31
C ASN A 578 3.65 -33.07 -23.50
N ILE A 579 4.07 -33.75 -22.42
CA ILE A 579 3.18 -34.46 -21.52
C ILE A 579 2.89 -33.58 -20.30
N ILE A 580 1.62 -33.20 -20.17
CA ILE A 580 1.14 -32.30 -19.12
C ILE A 580 0.08 -33.05 -18.32
N TYR A 581 0.17 -32.97 -17.01
CA TYR A 581 -0.87 -33.44 -16.11
C TYR A 581 -1.60 -32.26 -15.51
N ALA A 582 -2.91 -32.38 -15.38
CA ALA A 582 -3.73 -31.38 -14.71
C ALA A 582 -4.49 -32.02 -13.55
N LEU A 583 -4.40 -31.37 -12.39
CA LEU A 583 -5.18 -31.71 -11.20
C LEU A 583 -6.44 -30.87 -11.17
N SER A 584 -7.57 -31.51 -10.89
CA SER A 584 -8.85 -30.84 -10.64
C SER A 584 -9.55 -31.46 -9.43
N SER A 585 -10.61 -30.82 -8.97
CA SER A 585 -11.54 -31.36 -7.96
C SER A 585 -12.22 -32.67 -8.37
N GLU A 586 -12.32 -32.97 -9.67
CA GLU A 586 -12.99 -34.18 -10.17
C GLU A 586 -12.05 -35.32 -10.52
N GLY A 587 -10.77 -35.04 -10.71
CA GLY A 587 -9.77 -36.05 -11.00
C GLY A 587 -8.48 -35.51 -11.58
N ILE A 588 -7.66 -36.44 -12.07
CA ILE A 588 -6.34 -36.18 -12.63
C ILE A 588 -6.40 -36.50 -14.13
N TYR A 589 -5.97 -35.54 -14.94
CA TYR A 589 -6.00 -35.61 -16.39
C TYR A 589 -4.57 -35.58 -16.95
N VAL A 590 -4.39 -36.17 -18.14
CA VAL A 590 -3.16 -36.05 -18.93
C VAL A 590 -3.48 -35.51 -20.31
N SER A 591 -2.64 -34.60 -20.79
CA SER A 591 -2.54 -34.19 -22.19
C SER A 591 -1.24 -34.74 -22.75
N ASN A 592 -1.34 -35.43 -23.88
CA ASN A 592 -0.20 -35.98 -24.62
C ASN A 592 -0.27 -35.50 -26.07
N ASP A 593 -0.32 -34.18 -26.24
CA ASP A 593 -0.49 -33.55 -27.54
C ASP A 593 0.88 -33.45 -28.26
N PHE A 594 0.93 -33.89 -29.53
CA PHE A 594 2.17 -33.96 -30.31
C PHE A 594 2.56 -32.60 -30.89
N GLY A 595 3.26 -31.79 -30.10
CA GLY A 595 3.90 -30.55 -30.55
C GLY A 595 3.14 -29.27 -30.19
N GLU A 596 3.73 -28.14 -30.56
CA GLU A 596 3.32 -26.79 -30.15
C GLU A 596 1.81 -26.50 -30.34
N TRP A 597 1.29 -26.74 -31.54
CA TRP A 597 -0.10 -26.39 -31.90
C TRP A 597 -1.17 -27.22 -31.19
N GLY A 598 -0.83 -28.44 -30.80
CA GLY A 598 -1.73 -29.35 -30.11
C GLY A 598 -1.76 -29.14 -28.60
N ALA A 599 -0.75 -28.48 -28.03
CA ALA A 599 -0.52 -28.45 -26.59
C ALA A 599 -1.77 -28.02 -25.78
N ALA A 600 -2.09 -28.82 -24.76
CA ALA A 600 -3.24 -28.65 -23.87
C ALA A 600 -4.60 -28.59 -24.60
N GLY A 601 -4.70 -29.20 -25.78
CA GLY A 601 -5.92 -29.26 -26.58
C GLY A 601 -6.79 -30.48 -26.25
N ASN A 602 -6.18 -31.60 -25.84
CA ASN A 602 -6.91 -32.82 -25.49
C ASN A 602 -6.50 -33.33 -24.10
N TRP A 603 -7.49 -33.75 -23.31
CA TRP A 603 -7.31 -34.20 -21.94
C TRP A 603 -7.98 -35.55 -21.70
N GLU A 604 -7.23 -36.52 -21.20
CA GLU A 604 -7.70 -37.85 -20.82
C GLU A 604 -7.73 -37.98 -19.30
N LEU A 605 -8.86 -38.45 -18.73
CA LEU A 605 -9.00 -38.71 -17.30
C LEU A 605 -8.28 -40.01 -16.90
N ILE A 606 -7.11 -39.91 -16.29
CA ILE A 606 -6.29 -41.06 -15.89
C ILE A 606 -6.60 -41.58 -14.47
N SER A 607 -7.18 -40.75 -13.61
CA SER A 607 -7.66 -41.20 -12.31
C SER A 607 -8.79 -42.23 -12.42
N GLY A 608 -9.51 -42.25 -13.55
CA GLY A 608 -10.70 -43.07 -13.75
C GLY A 608 -11.87 -42.65 -12.84
N LYS A 609 -12.87 -43.53 -12.70
CA LYS A 609 -14.02 -43.28 -11.82
C LYS A 609 -13.58 -43.22 -10.36
N THR A 610 -13.94 -42.14 -9.68
CA THR A 610 -13.63 -41.92 -8.26
C THR A 610 -14.81 -42.39 -7.40
N PRO A 611 -14.55 -42.89 -6.17
CA PRO A 611 -15.60 -43.17 -5.20
C PRO A 611 -16.50 -41.94 -4.97
N ARG A 612 -17.82 -42.17 -4.79
CA ARG A 612 -18.79 -41.10 -4.46
C ARG A 612 -18.64 -40.67 -3.00
N LEU A 613 -17.60 -39.89 -2.72
CA LEU A 613 -17.28 -39.38 -1.39
C LEU A 613 -17.28 -37.85 -1.40
N SER A 614 -17.70 -37.26 -0.28
CA SER A 614 -17.58 -35.82 -0.06
C SER A 614 -16.15 -35.45 0.36
N SER A 615 -15.63 -34.32 -0.12
CA SER A 615 -14.28 -33.79 0.18
C SER A 615 -13.14 -34.72 -0.30
N LYS A 616 -12.80 -34.61 -1.59
CA LYS A 616 -11.69 -35.32 -2.25
C LYS A 616 -10.55 -34.33 -2.51
N ASN A 617 -9.35 -34.62 -2.02
CA ASN A 617 -8.14 -33.89 -2.41
C ASN A 617 -7.24 -34.81 -3.23
N PHE A 618 -7.00 -34.45 -4.48
CA PHE A 618 -6.08 -35.18 -5.34
C PHE A 618 -4.65 -34.68 -5.15
N ALA A 619 -3.71 -35.62 -5.20
CA ALA A 619 -2.28 -35.32 -5.31
C ALA A 619 -1.63 -36.31 -6.28
N VAL A 620 -0.54 -35.90 -6.91
CA VAL A 620 0.17 -36.71 -7.88
C VAL A 620 1.68 -36.58 -7.68
N GLU A 621 2.39 -37.69 -7.81
CA GLU A 621 3.84 -37.75 -7.96
C GLU A 621 4.15 -38.34 -9.34
N ILE A 622 4.82 -37.55 -10.18
CA ILE A 622 5.08 -37.92 -11.58
C ILE A 622 6.53 -38.38 -11.70
N ASP A 623 6.73 -39.68 -11.91
CA ASP A 623 7.99 -40.26 -12.36
C ASP A 623 7.95 -40.51 -13.88
N ASP A 624 9.10 -40.75 -14.50
CA ASP A 624 9.23 -40.98 -15.93
C ASP A 624 8.45 -42.20 -16.42
N LYS A 625 8.29 -43.21 -15.55
CA LYS A 625 7.66 -44.49 -15.86
C LYS A 625 6.31 -44.69 -15.18
N VAL A 626 6.15 -44.15 -13.98
CA VAL A 626 4.98 -44.40 -13.12
C VAL A 626 4.44 -43.06 -12.62
N VAL A 627 3.13 -42.88 -12.72
CA VAL A 627 2.43 -41.73 -12.14
C VAL A 627 1.69 -42.24 -10.91
N ASN A 628 2.16 -41.87 -9.72
CA ASN A 628 1.50 -42.22 -8.48
C ASN A 628 0.42 -41.18 -8.20
N MET A 629 -0.82 -41.63 -8.11
CA MET A 629 -2.00 -40.83 -7.87
C MET A 629 -2.55 -41.13 -6.48
N PHE A 630 -2.95 -40.07 -5.81
CA PHE A 630 -3.45 -40.11 -4.45
C PHE A 630 -4.76 -39.35 -4.36
N MET A 631 -5.71 -39.88 -3.61
CA MET A 631 -6.97 -39.22 -3.31
C MET A 631 -7.22 -39.31 -1.81
N GLN A 632 -6.98 -38.21 -1.12
CA GLN A 632 -7.26 -38.09 0.30
C GLN A 632 -8.73 -37.76 0.52
N THR A 633 -9.36 -38.52 1.43
CA THR A 633 -10.74 -38.31 1.86
C THR A 633 -10.81 -38.31 3.38
N ALA A 634 -11.98 -38.00 3.96
CA ALA A 634 -12.20 -38.17 5.39
C ALA A 634 -12.02 -39.63 5.86
N GLN A 635 -12.26 -40.61 4.98
CA GLN A 635 -12.16 -42.04 5.28
C GLN A 635 -10.71 -42.58 5.21
N GLY A 636 -9.78 -41.78 4.68
CA GLY A 636 -8.40 -42.16 4.48
C GLY A 636 -7.92 -41.91 3.05
N LEU A 637 -6.69 -42.37 2.79
CA LEU A 637 -5.97 -42.17 1.55
C LEU A 637 -6.22 -43.35 0.59
N TYR A 638 -6.66 -43.04 -0.62
CA TYR A 638 -6.69 -43.98 -1.73
C TYR A 638 -5.45 -43.78 -2.59
N CYS A 639 -4.84 -44.89 -3.02
CA CYS A 639 -3.63 -44.89 -3.83
C CYS A 639 -3.88 -45.61 -5.16
N LYS A 640 -3.28 -45.12 -6.24
CA LYS A 640 -3.39 -45.71 -7.58
C LYS A 640 -2.17 -45.32 -8.42
N THR A 641 -1.71 -46.18 -9.30
CA THR A 641 -0.75 -45.83 -10.36
C THR A 641 -1.43 -45.75 -11.72
N ASN A 642 -0.78 -45.14 -12.71
CA ASN A 642 -1.25 -45.17 -14.10
C ASN A 642 -1.34 -46.59 -14.70
N ASN A 643 -0.74 -47.61 -14.06
CA ASN A 643 -0.84 -49.00 -14.49
C ASN A 643 -2.00 -49.75 -13.82
N ASP A 644 -2.62 -49.16 -12.79
CA ASP A 644 -3.70 -49.80 -12.05
C ASP A 644 -5.07 -49.46 -12.67
N LEU A 645 -5.98 -50.43 -12.71
CA LEU A 645 -7.35 -50.19 -13.15
C LEU A 645 -8.17 -49.47 -12.08
N ASN A 646 -8.05 -49.91 -10.82
CA ASN A 646 -8.87 -49.47 -9.69
C ASN A 646 -8.04 -48.79 -8.60
N TRP A 647 -8.68 -47.91 -7.83
CA TRP A 647 -8.10 -47.33 -6.63
C TRP A 647 -7.96 -48.38 -5.52
N SER A 648 -6.79 -48.42 -4.89
CA SER A 648 -6.59 -49.19 -3.66
C SER A 648 -7.24 -48.43 -2.49
N PRO A 649 -8.15 -49.05 -1.73
CA PRO A 649 -8.80 -48.39 -0.59
C PRO A 649 -7.83 -48.16 0.57
N PRO A 650 -8.15 -47.23 1.49
CA PRO A 650 -7.34 -46.99 2.68
C PRO A 650 -7.21 -48.27 3.53
N ALA A 651 -6.04 -48.46 4.16
CA ALA A 651 -5.80 -49.59 5.04
C ALA A 651 -6.79 -49.58 6.23
N PRO A 652 -7.38 -50.73 6.59
CA PRO A 652 -8.29 -50.82 7.74
C PRO A 652 -7.54 -50.54 9.05
N ALA A 653 -8.04 -49.62 9.88
CA ALA A 653 -7.51 -49.37 11.22
C ALA A 653 -8.33 -50.10 12.29
N ILE A 654 -7.66 -50.91 13.13
CA ILE A 654 -8.28 -51.62 14.26
C ILE A 654 -7.92 -50.91 15.57
N ARG A 655 -8.87 -50.74 16.50
CA ARG A 655 -8.65 -50.20 17.86
C ARG A 655 -9.17 -51.12 18.97
N GLY A 656 -8.59 -50.97 20.16
CA GLY A 656 -8.64 -51.89 21.30
C GLY A 656 -9.72 -51.69 22.36
N ARG A 657 -10.77 -50.87 22.15
CA ARG A 657 -11.95 -50.82 23.06
C ARG A 657 -13.23 -50.39 22.31
N GLY A 658 -14.02 -51.34 21.81
CA GLY A 658 -15.43 -51.15 21.41
C GLY A 658 -15.74 -51.32 19.91
N PHE A 659 -16.97 -51.83 19.63
CA PHE A 659 -17.50 -52.23 18.31
C PHE A 659 -18.06 -51.07 17.46
N SER A 660 -17.27 -50.02 17.20
CA SER A 660 -17.65 -48.99 16.21
C SER A 660 -16.42 -48.51 15.44
N GLU A 661 -16.51 -48.54 14.11
CA GLU A 661 -15.48 -48.08 13.18
C GLU A 661 -15.16 -46.60 13.40
N VAL A 662 -13.88 -46.23 13.45
CA VAL A 662 -13.42 -44.83 13.57
C VAL A 662 -12.38 -44.56 12.48
N MET A 663 -12.39 -43.34 11.94
CA MET A 663 -11.58 -42.91 10.79
C MET A 663 -10.06 -42.99 11.08
N THR A 664 -9.29 -43.43 10.08
CA THR A 664 -7.80 -43.37 10.04
C THR A 664 -7.26 -41.93 10.01
N PHE A 665 -8.15 -40.97 9.76
CA PHE A 665 -7.85 -39.58 9.49
C PHE A 665 -8.78 -38.69 10.35
N PRO A 666 -8.28 -37.87 11.30
CA PRO A 666 -9.08 -37.25 12.38
C PRO A 666 -10.04 -36.12 11.97
N GLY A 667 -10.21 -35.81 10.68
CA GLY A 667 -10.98 -34.64 10.30
C GLY A 667 -11.13 -34.46 8.80
N LYS A 668 -11.60 -33.29 8.40
CA LYS A 668 -11.81 -32.96 7.00
C LYS A 668 -10.46 -32.56 6.37
N PRO A 669 -9.98 -33.24 5.31
CA PRO A 669 -8.78 -32.82 4.61
C PRO A 669 -9.02 -31.46 3.93
N ILE A 670 -8.06 -30.53 4.09
CA ILE A 670 -8.09 -29.20 3.47
C ILE A 670 -7.30 -29.24 2.16
N TRP A 671 -6.07 -29.75 2.21
CA TRP A 671 -5.23 -30.00 1.05
C TRP A 671 -4.36 -31.24 1.26
N THR A 672 -3.86 -31.82 0.18
CA THR A 672 -2.93 -32.96 0.19
C THR A 672 -1.82 -32.69 -0.81
N LYS A 673 -0.57 -32.92 -0.39
CA LYS A 673 0.63 -32.71 -1.19
C LYS A 673 1.53 -33.94 -1.08
N VAL A 674 2.26 -34.24 -2.14
CA VAL A 674 3.17 -35.39 -2.18
C VAL A 674 4.55 -34.88 -2.60
N HIS A 675 5.58 -35.49 -2.01
CA HIS A 675 6.97 -35.28 -2.39
C HIS A 675 7.73 -36.58 -2.16
N GLY A 676 8.13 -37.25 -3.24
CA GLY A 676 8.71 -38.59 -3.18
C GLY A 676 7.76 -39.58 -2.48
N LYS A 677 8.21 -40.17 -1.37
CA LYS A 677 7.42 -41.14 -0.58
C LYS A 677 6.56 -40.50 0.52
N ARG A 678 6.71 -39.19 0.76
CA ARG A 678 6.02 -38.49 1.84
C ARG A 678 4.72 -37.88 1.33
N ILE A 679 3.66 -38.10 2.08
CA ILE A 679 2.33 -37.58 1.79
C ILE A 679 1.94 -36.67 2.94
N PHE A 680 1.74 -35.39 2.64
CA PHE A 680 1.38 -34.37 3.60
C PHE A 680 -0.10 -34.02 3.43
N SER A 681 -0.80 -33.81 4.54
CA SER A 681 -2.16 -33.30 4.48
C SER A 681 -2.47 -32.36 5.64
N ALA A 682 -3.03 -31.20 5.33
CA ALA A 682 -3.66 -30.35 6.33
C ALA A 682 -5.07 -30.87 6.63
N ILE A 683 -5.39 -30.94 7.92
CA ILE A 683 -6.65 -31.46 8.42
C ILE A 683 -7.31 -30.39 9.27
N LEU A 684 -8.57 -30.08 8.97
CA LEU A 684 -9.43 -29.32 9.86
C LEU A 684 -9.98 -30.24 10.93
N ILE A 685 -9.64 -29.96 12.18
CA ILE A 685 -10.16 -30.66 13.36
C ILE A 685 -11.22 -29.77 14.03
N SER A 686 -12.37 -30.36 14.34
CA SER A 686 -13.46 -29.70 15.06
C SER A 686 -13.95 -30.62 16.19
N ASP A 687 -13.15 -30.69 17.26
CA ASP A 687 -13.47 -31.40 18.49
C ASP A 687 -13.82 -30.40 19.62
N TRP A 688 -14.45 -30.86 20.70
CA TRP A 688 -14.83 -30.00 21.83
C TRP A 688 -13.60 -29.43 22.56
N ALA A 689 -12.46 -30.13 22.52
CA ALA A 689 -11.22 -29.70 23.16
C ALA A 689 -10.29 -28.91 22.21
N PHE A 690 -10.44 -29.07 20.89
CA PHE A 690 -9.56 -28.44 19.90
C PHE A 690 -10.31 -28.11 18.61
N LYS A 691 -10.20 -26.86 18.16
CA LYS A 691 -10.65 -26.39 16.85
C LYS A 691 -9.47 -25.74 16.14
N GLY A 692 -9.11 -26.25 14.97
CA GLY A 692 -8.01 -25.70 14.20
C GLY A 692 -7.43 -26.68 13.18
N ASN A 693 -6.39 -26.21 12.48
CA ASN A 693 -5.71 -26.96 11.44
C ASN A 693 -4.49 -27.67 12.02
N ILE A 694 -4.27 -28.93 11.62
CA ILE A 694 -3.01 -29.65 11.88
C ILE A 694 -2.53 -30.26 10.57
N ILE A 695 -1.23 -30.14 10.30
CA ILE A 695 -0.60 -30.82 9.18
C ILE A 695 0.01 -32.13 9.66
N VAL A 696 -0.33 -33.22 8.97
CA VAL A 696 0.21 -34.55 9.20
C VAL A 696 1.00 -35.04 7.99
N VAL A 697 1.91 -35.96 8.22
CA VAL A 697 2.69 -36.65 7.20
C VAL A 697 2.55 -38.16 7.35
N SER A 698 2.47 -38.86 6.23
CA SER A 698 2.58 -40.30 6.11
C SER A 698 3.79 -40.66 5.25
N GLU A 699 4.53 -41.69 5.67
CA GLU A 699 5.68 -42.26 4.93
C GLU A 699 5.43 -43.71 4.50
N ASP A 700 4.22 -44.22 4.78
CA ASP A 700 3.82 -45.62 4.59
C ASP A 700 2.52 -45.75 3.78
N GLU A 701 2.33 -44.83 2.83
CA GLU A 701 1.19 -44.77 1.90
C GLU A 701 -0.16 -44.64 2.63
N GLY A 702 -0.20 -43.82 3.67
CA GLY A 702 -1.42 -43.48 4.41
C GLY A 702 -1.82 -44.50 5.47
N LYS A 703 -0.99 -45.52 5.77
CA LYS A 703 -1.26 -46.51 6.84
C LYS A 703 -1.13 -45.88 8.22
N SER A 704 -0.19 -44.96 8.40
CA SER A 704 -0.04 -44.15 9.60
C SER A 704 0.21 -42.68 9.27
N TRP A 705 -0.23 -41.82 10.17
CA TRP A 705 -0.11 -40.38 10.07
C TRP A 705 0.48 -39.85 11.36
N VAL A 706 1.45 -38.95 11.25
CA VAL A 706 2.07 -38.27 12.38
C VAL A 706 2.08 -36.76 12.12
N PRO A 707 1.89 -35.91 13.14
CA PRO A 707 2.05 -34.47 12.97
C PRO A 707 3.43 -34.11 12.39
N ILE A 708 3.48 -33.02 11.62
CA ILE A 708 4.76 -32.49 11.11
C ILE A 708 5.58 -31.83 12.23
N VAL A 709 4.92 -31.30 13.26
CA VAL A 709 5.56 -30.88 14.52
C VAL A 709 5.56 -32.10 15.44
N LYS A 710 6.69 -32.80 15.54
CA LYS A 710 6.73 -34.14 16.17
C LYS A 710 6.35 -34.12 17.65
N GLU A 711 6.56 -33.01 18.36
CA GLU A 711 6.13 -32.89 19.77
C GLU A 711 4.60 -32.96 19.93
N LEU A 712 3.81 -32.73 18.88
CA LEU A 712 2.36 -32.82 18.91
C LEU A 712 1.83 -34.26 18.77
N ASP A 713 2.69 -35.26 18.62
CA ASP A 713 2.27 -36.68 18.52
C ASP A 713 1.38 -37.13 19.71
N PRO A 714 1.64 -36.77 20.97
CA PRO A 714 0.78 -37.16 22.10
C PRO A 714 -0.65 -36.61 22.00
N ILE A 715 -0.81 -35.32 21.66
CA ILE A 715 -2.14 -34.70 21.50
C ILE A 715 -2.85 -35.27 20.26
N TYR A 716 -2.12 -35.52 19.18
CA TYR A 716 -2.66 -36.18 17.99
C TYR A 716 -3.17 -37.58 18.29
N LYS A 717 -2.35 -38.43 18.91
CA LYS A 717 -2.71 -39.79 19.33
C LYS A 717 -3.89 -39.81 20.30
N TRP A 718 -3.95 -38.86 21.22
CA TRP A 718 -5.08 -38.68 22.12
C TRP A 718 -6.37 -38.35 21.35
N MET A 719 -6.33 -37.38 20.43
CA MET A 719 -7.50 -36.99 19.60
C MET A 719 -8.02 -38.13 18.75
N ILE A 720 -7.13 -38.87 18.08
CA ILE A 720 -7.57 -40.01 17.27
C ILE A 720 -8.01 -41.18 18.14
N HIS A 721 -7.79 -41.21 19.45
CA HIS A 721 -8.01 -42.33 20.40
C HIS A 721 -7.06 -43.53 20.26
N ALA A 722 -5.81 -43.30 19.83
CA ALA A 722 -4.80 -44.35 19.54
C ALA A 722 -4.67 -45.37 20.68
N LYS A 723 -4.34 -46.64 20.36
CA LYS A 723 -4.11 -47.70 21.37
C LYS A 723 -3.02 -47.30 22.38
N GLU A 724 -2.06 -46.49 21.94
CA GLU A 724 -0.97 -45.91 22.72
C GLU A 724 -1.27 -44.52 23.28
N GLY A 725 -2.45 -43.95 22.99
CA GLY A 725 -2.86 -42.63 23.46
C GLY A 725 -3.00 -42.61 24.98
N LYS A 726 -2.03 -41.98 25.65
CA LYS A 726 -2.05 -41.81 27.12
C LYS A 726 -3.13 -40.81 27.53
N SER A 727 -3.60 -40.90 28.77
CA SER A 727 -4.27 -39.78 29.44
C SER A 727 -3.27 -38.63 29.58
N LEU A 728 -3.51 -37.50 28.92
CA LEU A 728 -2.70 -36.30 29.03
C LEU A 728 -2.99 -35.58 30.34
N HIS A 729 -1.95 -35.23 31.10
CA HIS A 729 -2.09 -34.36 32.27
C HIS A 729 -2.29 -32.90 31.83
N VAL A 730 -2.98 -32.10 32.63
CA VAL A 730 -3.32 -30.69 32.29
C VAL A 730 -2.08 -29.87 31.94
N ASN A 731 -0.98 -29.99 32.69
CA ASN A 731 0.25 -29.23 32.42
C ASN A 731 0.91 -29.62 31.09
N GLU A 732 0.87 -30.91 30.74
CA GLU A 732 1.37 -31.41 29.46
C GLU A 732 0.50 -30.90 28.31
N LEU A 733 -0.83 -30.91 28.49
CA LEU A 733 -1.77 -30.36 27.53
C LEU A 733 -1.54 -28.85 27.30
N THR A 734 -1.36 -28.05 28.36
CA THR A 734 -1.06 -26.61 28.25
C THR A 734 0.19 -26.37 27.42
N LYS A 735 1.30 -27.08 27.72
CA LYS A 735 2.55 -26.95 26.97
C LYS A 735 2.38 -27.26 25.48
N LEU A 736 1.64 -28.32 25.15
CA LEU A 736 1.37 -28.71 23.77
C LEU A 736 0.47 -27.69 23.05
N LEU A 737 -0.49 -27.10 23.75
CA LEU A 737 -1.35 -26.04 23.20
C LEU A 737 -0.56 -24.75 22.92
N ASP A 738 0.39 -24.38 23.79
CA ASP A 738 1.25 -23.22 23.55
C ASP A 738 2.18 -23.45 22.37
N GLN A 739 2.73 -24.66 22.23
CA GLN A 739 3.54 -25.04 21.07
C GLN A 739 2.73 -25.02 19.77
N LEU A 740 1.46 -25.45 19.82
CA LEU A 740 0.55 -25.40 18.68
C LEU A 740 0.16 -23.96 18.29
N LYS A 741 0.01 -23.05 19.25
CA LYS A 741 -0.18 -21.62 18.97
C LYS A 741 1.06 -21.01 18.32
N MET A 742 2.24 -21.32 18.85
CA MET A 742 3.52 -20.80 18.34
C MET A 742 3.84 -21.31 16.93
N LEU A 743 3.62 -22.60 16.66
CA LEU A 743 3.86 -23.26 15.38
C LEU A 743 2.54 -23.64 14.70
N SER A 744 1.63 -22.68 14.59
CA SER A 744 0.34 -22.84 13.90
C SER A 744 0.55 -22.86 12.38
N ILE A 745 1.17 -23.93 11.87
CA ILE A 745 1.53 -24.05 10.46
C ILE A 745 0.28 -24.27 9.61
N GLN A 746 0.01 -23.33 8.71
CA GLN A 746 -1.18 -23.31 7.83
C GLN A 746 -0.92 -23.91 6.45
N ASP A 747 0.29 -23.73 5.92
CA ASP A 747 0.73 -24.31 4.64
C ASP A 747 2.19 -24.77 4.74
N LEU A 748 2.59 -25.70 3.87
CA LEU A 748 3.91 -26.33 3.87
C LEU A 748 4.42 -26.51 2.44
N ILE A 749 5.72 -26.28 2.26
CA ILE A 749 6.48 -26.73 1.09
C ILE A 749 7.75 -27.48 1.53
N ILE A 750 8.25 -28.32 0.64
CA ILE A 750 9.40 -29.20 0.86
C ILE A 750 10.51 -28.76 -0.08
N ASP A 751 11.74 -28.69 0.41
CA ASP A 751 12.90 -28.43 -0.43
C ASP A 751 13.03 -29.52 -1.51
N LYS A 752 13.32 -29.11 -2.74
CA LYS A 752 13.35 -30.02 -3.89
C LYS A 752 14.57 -30.95 -3.89
N GLU A 753 15.66 -30.52 -3.26
CA GLU A 753 16.94 -31.23 -3.23
C GLU A 753 17.17 -31.96 -1.90
N ASP A 754 16.57 -31.48 -0.82
CA ASP A 754 16.64 -32.08 0.51
C ASP A 754 15.25 -32.34 1.10
N SER A 755 14.78 -33.58 0.95
CA SER A 755 13.49 -34.02 1.47
C SER A 755 13.29 -33.83 2.98
N ASN A 756 14.35 -33.62 3.77
CA ASN A 756 14.28 -33.38 5.22
C ASN A 756 14.16 -31.89 5.60
N THR A 757 14.32 -30.99 4.63
CA THR A 757 14.15 -29.55 4.82
C THR A 757 12.75 -29.09 4.42
N TRP A 758 11.97 -28.57 5.38
CA TRP A 758 10.58 -28.13 5.16
C TRP A 758 10.37 -26.69 5.63
N TYR A 759 9.49 -25.98 4.92
CA TYR A 759 9.14 -24.58 5.20
C TYR A 759 7.64 -24.46 5.49
N GLY A 760 7.32 -24.13 6.73
CA GLY A 760 5.96 -23.95 7.22
C GLY A 760 5.58 -22.48 7.27
N MET A 761 4.43 -22.14 6.71
CA MET A 761 3.81 -20.82 6.84
C MET A 761 3.07 -20.72 8.18
N ILE A 762 3.40 -19.73 8.99
CA ILE A 762 2.73 -19.41 10.26
C ILE A 762 2.28 -17.95 10.26
N GLU A 763 1.38 -17.57 11.16
CA GLU A 763 0.88 -16.18 11.24
C GLU A 763 2.01 -15.16 11.43
N SER A 764 3.01 -15.52 12.23
CA SER A 764 4.17 -14.67 12.54
C SER A 764 5.36 -14.87 11.58
N GLY A 765 5.15 -15.47 10.39
CA GLY A 765 6.16 -15.56 9.35
C GLY A 765 6.43 -17.00 8.86
N VAL A 766 7.69 -17.43 8.89
CA VAL A 766 8.10 -18.76 8.41
C VAL A 766 8.74 -19.59 9.52
N ALA A 767 8.35 -20.86 9.62
CA ALA A 767 9.03 -21.85 10.44
C ALA A 767 9.79 -22.84 9.53
N ILE A 768 11.01 -23.23 9.90
CA ILE A 768 11.87 -24.10 9.12
C ILE A 768 12.32 -25.29 9.95
N THR A 769 12.39 -26.45 9.30
CA THR A 769 13.04 -27.65 9.82
C THR A 769 14.05 -28.15 8.81
N HIS A 770 15.18 -28.70 9.27
CA HIS A 770 16.19 -29.40 8.44
C HIS A 770 16.29 -30.90 8.79
N ASN A 771 15.36 -31.40 9.61
CA ASN A 771 15.41 -32.76 10.15
C ASN A 771 14.04 -33.43 10.14
N ALA A 772 13.25 -33.17 9.10
CA ALA A 772 11.93 -33.76 8.87
C ALA A 772 10.95 -33.51 10.04
N GLY A 773 10.93 -32.28 10.55
CA GLY A 773 9.95 -31.81 11.52
C GLY A 773 10.26 -32.15 12.97
N LYS A 774 11.43 -32.76 13.26
CA LYS A 774 11.85 -33.07 14.64
C LYS A 774 12.07 -31.79 15.45
N THR A 775 12.63 -30.76 14.82
CA THR A 775 12.78 -29.43 15.42
C THR A 775 12.46 -28.35 14.40
N TRP A 776 11.85 -27.26 14.86
CA TRP A 776 11.47 -26.10 14.06
C TRP A 776 12.11 -24.83 14.60
N LYS A 777 12.50 -23.92 13.71
CA LYS A 777 13.03 -22.59 14.03
C LYS A 777 12.25 -21.53 13.25
N ILE A 778 11.90 -20.42 13.90
CA ILE A 778 11.33 -19.26 13.20
C ILE A 778 12.43 -18.59 12.36
N SER A 779 12.11 -18.28 11.11
CA SER A 779 13.02 -17.65 10.17
C SER A 779 12.36 -16.49 9.44
N ASN A 780 12.51 -15.31 10.02
CA ASN A 780 11.94 -14.06 9.50
C ASN A 780 13.02 -13.03 9.11
N ASN A 781 14.30 -13.41 9.19
CA ASN A 781 15.40 -12.50 8.89
C ASN A 781 15.29 -11.97 7.45
N GLY A 782 15.12 -10.65 7.30
CA GLY A 782 14.90 -9.98 6.01
C GLY A 782 13.43 -9.73 5.62
N LEU A 783 12.44 -10.23 6.36
CA LEU A 783 11.03 -9.93 6.10
C LEU A 783 10.61 -8.61 6.78
N TYR A 784 10.21 -7.60 6.00
CA TYR A 784 9.80 -6.29 6.54
C TYR A 784 8.47 -6.35 7.32
N ILE A 785 7.46 -7.03 6.75
CA ILE A 785 6.20 -7.38 7.45
C ILE A 785 6.16 -8.90 7.55
N PRO A 786 6.53 -9.50 8.70
CA PRO A 786 6.62 -10.96 8.85
C PRO A 786 5.24 -11.60 9.07
N ARG A 787 4.26 -11.26 8.23
CA ARG A 787 2.98 -11.97 8.08
C ARG A 787 2.98 -12.66 6.74
N VAL A 788 3.14 -13.97 6.71
CA VAL A 788 3.21 -14.73 5.46
C VAL A 788 1.81 -15.22 5.09
N ASN A 789 1.30 -14.74 3.97
CA ASN A 789 0.00 -15.14 3.43
C ASN A 789 0.11 -16.33 2.49
N LYS A 790 1.29 -16.51 1.86
CA LYS A 790 1.57 -17.64 0.97
C LYS A 790 3.05 -18.01 1.00
N ILE A 791 3.33 -19.30 0.91
CA ILE A 791 4.67 -19.85 0.66
C ILE A 791 4.63 -20.79 -0.55
N PHE A 792 5.57 -20.65 -1.49
CA PHE A 792 5.60 -21.44 -2.72
C PHE A 792 7.01 -21.48 -3.34
N THR A 793 7.17 -22.30 -4.39
CA THR A 793 8.39 -22.37 -5.21
C THR A 793 8.01 -22.27 -6.69
N SER A 794 8.84 -21.61 -7.49
CA SER A 794 8.69 -21.62 -8.96
C SER A 794 9.01 -23.02 -9.49
N ARG A 795 8.36 -23.47 -10.58
CA ARG A 795 8.54 -24.85 -11.07
C ARG A 795 9.99 -25.17 -11.43
N TYR A 796 10.69 -24.21 -12.03
CA TYR A 796 12.05 -24.40 -12.57
C TYR A 796 13.16 -23.81 -11.69
N SER A 797 12.83 -23.35 -10.48
CA SER A 797 13.80 -22.84 -9.50
C SER A 797 13.71 -23.62 -8.18
N ASN A 798 14.82 -23.64 -7.44
CA ASN A 798 14.84 -24.10 -6.04
C ASN A 798 14.62 -22.94 -5.05
N ASP A 799 14.54 -21.72 -5.55
CA ASP A 799 14.27 -20.54 -4.74
C ASP A 799 12.90 -20.68 -4.05
N ILE A 800 12.87 -20.30 -2.77
CA ILE A 800 11.67 -20.32 -1.95
C ILE A 800 11.09 -18.92 -1.91
N TYR A 801 9.80 -18.78 -2.20
CA TYR A 801 9.13 -17.48 -2.18
C TYR A 801 8.08 -17.43 -1.09
N VAL A 802 7.95 -16.26 -0.48
CA VAL A 802 6.84 -15.94 0.43
C VAL A 802 6.18 -14.64 0.01
N SER A 803 4.85 -14.64 0.00
CA SER A 803 4.06 -13.42 -0.17
C SER A 803 3.63 -12.91 1.21
N THR A 804 3.95 -11.65 1.48
CA THR A 804 3.58 -10.93 2.69
C THR A 804 2.83 -9.64 2.31
N PRO A 805 2.20 -8.96 3.28
CA PRO A 805 1.68 -7.61 3.06
C PRO A 805 2.75 -6.58 2.64
N ALA A 806 4.05 -6.87 2.83
CA ALA A 806 5.12 -6.01 2.34
C ALA A 806 5.52 -6.28 0.88
N GLY A 807 5.10 -7.40 0.28
CA GLY A 807 5.52 -7.80 -1.05
C GLY A 807 5.88 -9.28 -1.13
N VAL A 808 6.58 -9.67 -2.20
CA VAL A 808 7.13 -11.03 -2.33
C VAL A 808 8.62 -11.02 -1.95
N TYR A 809 9.00 -11.98 -1.12
CA TYR A 809 10.39 -12.23 -0.72
C TYR A 809 10.85 -13.59 -1.23
N VAL A 810 12.16 -13.73 -1.41
CA VAL A 810 12.82 -14.94 -1.89
C VAL A 810 13.93 -15.36 -0.94
N SER A 811 14.06 -16.66 -0.69
CA SER A 811 15.22 -17.24 -0.03
C SER A 811 15.97 -18.17 -0.98
N LYS A 812 17.29 -18.01 -1.00
CA LYS A 812 18.24 -18.81 -1.79
C LYS A 812 19.19 -19.65 -0.93
N ASN A 813 19.09 -19.50 0.39
CA ASN A 813 19.92 -20.16 1.40
C ASN A 813 19.06 -21.01 2.33
N LYS A 814 18.14 -21.77 1.73
CA LYS A 814 17.25 -22.70 2.45
C LYS A 814 16.51 -22.03 3.61
N GLY A 815 16.05 -20.81 3.39
CA GLY A 815 15.23 -20.04 4.32
C GLY A 815 15.99 -19.43 5.50
N GLU A 816 17.32 -19.43 5.53
CA GLU A 816 18.09 -18.73 6.57
C GLU A 816 17.87 -17.20 6.56
N SER A 817 17.69 -16.62 5.36
CA SER A 817 17.30 -15.23 5.17
C SER A 817 16.42 -15.04 3.95
N TRP A 818 15.73 -13.90 3.90
CA TRP A 818 14.80 -13.52 2.86
C TRP A 818 15.21 -12.20 2.22
N ASP A 819 15.41 -12.20 0.89
CA ASP A 819 15.63 -11.01 0.08
C ASP A 819 14.29 -10.54 -0.52
N ASP A 820 14.07 -9.24 -0.60
CA ASP A 820 12.90 -8.67 -1.28
C ASP A 820 13.05 -8.80 -2.82
N THR A 821 11.97 -9.19 -3.51
CA THR A 821 11.95 -9.43 -4.97
C THR A 821 11.50 -8.22 -5.80
N SER A 822 11.36 -7.04 -5.19
CA SER A 822 10.81 -5.80 -5.75
C SER A 822 9.33 -5.86 -6.17
N LEU A 823 8.72 -7.05 -6.15
CA LEU A 823 7.31 -7.28 -6.45
C LEU A 823 6.43 -6.85 -5.26
N ILE A 824 5.90 -5.64 -5.38
CA ILE A 824 4.86 -5.08 -4.50
C ILE A 824 3.69 -4.69 -5.39
N LEU A 825 2.66 -5.55 -5.41
CA LEU A 825 1.46 -5.30 -6.20
C LEU A 825 0.50 -4.44 -5.42
N ASN A 826 0.50 -3.16 -5.72
CA ASN A 826 -0.31 -2.20 -5.01
C ASN A 826 -1.33 -1.51 -5.97
N ASP A 827 -0.97 -1.29 -7.25
CA ASP A 827 -1.83 -0.72 -8.30
C ASP A 827 -2.13 -1.78 -9.42
N VAL A 828 -2.56 -1.38 -10.62
CA VAL A 828 -2.71 -2.23 -11.84
C VAL A 828 -1.39 -2.95 -12.23
N GLY A 829 -0.30 -2.71 -11.53
CA GLY A 829 0.96 -3.43 -11.66
C GLY A 829 1.85 -3.20 -10.45
N ALA A 830 3.16 -3.38 -10.64
CA ALA A 830 4.17 -2.92 -9.70
C ALA A 830 5.06 -1.90 -10.41
N LEU A 831 4.63 -0.64 -10.36
CA LEU A 831 5.44 0.52 -10.70
C LEU A 831 5.42 1.45 -9.50
N ARG A 832 6.60 1.88 -9.06
CA ARG A 832 6.74 2.58 -7.79
C ARG A 832 6.35 4.04 -7.93
N ALA A 833 5.44 4.45 -7.07
CA ALA A 833 4.91 5.79 -6.99
C ALA A 833 5.75 6.63 -6.01
N GLU A 834 6.15 7.83 -6.41
CA GLU A 834 6.78 8.84 -5.55
C GLU A 834 5.84 10.05 -5.41
N ILE A 835 5.68 10.59 -4.20
CA ILE A 835 4.80 11.74 -3.88
C ILE A 835 5.56 13.08 -3.69
N GLY A 836 6.88 13.08 -3.92
CA GLY A 836 7.77 14.23 -3.82
C GLY A 836 7.73 14.91 -2.43
N GLY A 837 8.17 16.17 -2.31
CA GLY A 837 8.49 16.79 -1.01
C GLY A 837 7.94 18.18 -0.75
N VAL A 838 6.83 18.58 -1.38
CA VAL A 838 6.27 19.94 -1.24
C VAL A 838 5.87 20.25 0.21
N GLY A 839 5.24 19.32 0.94
CA GLY A 839 4.85 19.54 2.34
C GLY A 839 6.06 19.81 3.26
N TYR A 840 7.21 19.18 2.97
CA TYR A 840 8.47 19.50 3.64
C TYR A 840 8.95 20.93 3.31
N LEU A 841 8.94 21.30 2.02
CA LEU A 841 9.41 22.60 1.56
C LEU A 841 8.56 23.76 2.09
N GLU A 842 7.24 23.60 2.17
CA GLU A 842 6.32 24.59 2.75
C GLU A 842 6.69 24.89 4.21
N ALA A 843 6.75 23.86 5.04
CA ALA A 843 7.08 24.00 6.45
C ALA A 843 8.52 24.49 6.68
N TYR A 844 9.49 23.93 5.96
CA TYR A 844 10.90 24.31 6.12
C TYR A 844 11.13 25.79 5.77
N TRP A 845 10.64 26.23 4.60
CA TRP A 845 10.88 27.61 4.17
C TRP A 845 10.07 28.63 4.97
N LEU A 846 8.86 28.28 5.42
CA LEU A 846 8.10 29.11 6.38
C LEU A 846 8.90 29.31 7.68
N GLY A 847 9.43 28.22 8.24
CA GLY A 847 10.24 28.25 9.46
C GLY A 847 11.52 29.09 9.31
N MET A 848 12.24 28.93 8.19
CA MET A 848 13.43 29.75 7.88
C MET A 848 13.08 31.24 7.67
N TYR A 849 11.96 31.54 7.01
CA TYR A 849 11.52 32.91 6.72
C TYR A 849 11.17 33.70 7.98
N HIS A 850 10.42 33.09 8.90
CA HIS A 850 10.06 33.70 10.19
C HIS A 850 11.16 33.60 11.25
N GLY A 851 12.15 32.72 11.04
CA GLY A 851 13.24 32.50 12.00
C GLY A 851 12.91 31.47 13.10
N PHE A 852 11.84 30.67 12.92
CA PHE A 852 11.52 29.53 13.78
C PHE A 852 12.51 28.38 13.63
N ILE A 853 13.26 28.35 12.53
CA ILE A 853 14.40 27.46 12.31
C ILE A 853 15.65 28.32 12.17
N THR A 854 16.61 28.12 13.06
CA THR A 854 17.91 28.79 12.97
C THR A 854 18.81 28.12 11.93
N SER A 855 19.82 28.85 11.45
CA SER A 855 20.83 28.27 10.55
C SER A 855 21.63 27.14 11.21
N GLU A 856 21.76 27.15 12.54
CA GLU A 856 22.44 26.07 13.28
C GLU A 856 21.58 24.80 13.27
N GLU A 857 20.31 24.89 13.69
CA GLU A 857 19.36 23.76 13.68
C GLU A 857 19.19 23.18 12.28
N ALA A 858 19.16 24.04 11.25
CA ALA A 858 19.00 23.61 9.86
C ALA A 858 20.16 22.70 9.39
N ASN A 859 21.36 22.88 9.94
CA ASN A 859 22.57 22.14 9.54
C ASN A 859 23.03 21.13 10.61
N GLN A 860 22.29 21.00 11.71
CA GLN A 860 22.64 20.09 12.81
C GLN A 860 22.37 18.63 12.43
N LEU A 861 23.32 17.76 12.76
CA LEU A 861 23.14 16.31 12.74
C LEU A 861 22.32 15.88 13.96
N TRP A 862 21.30 15.07 13.74
CA TRP A 862 20.33 14.68 14.78
C TRP A 862 20.18 13.15 14.91
N TRP A 863 20.97 12.39 14.16
CA TRP A 863 21.07 10.92 14.26
C TRP A 863 22.49 10.52 14.65
N GLN A 864 22.65 9.29 15.14
CA GLN A 864 23.95 8.66 15.36
C GLN A 864 24.30 7.73 14.18
N GLU A 865 25.58 7.64 13.83
CA GLU A 865 26.09 6.81 12.73
C GLU A 865 26.07 5.31 13.02
#